data_AF-A0A964C642-F1
#
_entry.id   AF-A0A964C642-F1
#
_cell.length_a   1.000
_cell.length_b   1.000
_cell.length_c   1.000
_cell.angle_alpha   90.00
_cell.angle_beta   90.00
_cell.angle_gamma   90.00
#
_symmetry.space_group_name_H-M   'P 1'
#
loop_
_entity.id
_entity.type
_entity.pdbx_description
1 polymer ?
#
loop_
_entity_poly.entity_id
_entity_poly.type
_entity_poly.pdbx_seq_one_letter_code
_entity_poly.pdbx_strand_id
1 'polypeptide(L)'
;MSNTVNFSPATNFNTQSKPRSVVVADFNGDSKLDLATANRADNNVSILLGNGAGLFGEAPTSPLAAGKNPLAIVVGNFNSDTLPDLAVANYINPGASASVLLATGAGNFNSAATVPTPLANSPHFIAVGDLNNDGKQDLVVPNLWSNDVSILLANGAGNFSQGITISLPSISFLGQESAVTTSVSVADFNGDAKLDLAVTNSELLPPNGRVSIFLGNGNGSFQKLDNYNVGLFAYFVATADFNQDNKPDLVIADSGLPPVGLPGSVSVLLGNGSGGFSSPLKLNAGINPFSVAVADFNADSYLDLAVADNNTNDRTNPGSVSILLGDGTGGFSTLSQKFNVGINPTSVAARDFDGDGFSDLVIANAGSNNVSILLNQPSILEFTSPIYSDSEGDTGNVKIVAAKVKRHGGSSGKVTVAVNLSDSVGSATSGTDYINVFPIAVTFDNGDAADKVVEIPIVGDSVVENDETINFQLANVSGYAKFGTTTAATYTIINDDRVGIPTPIPTATPIPIPTATPIPIPTPIPTPIPTPIPTPIPTPIPAATPTPIPAATPTPIPTPIPTETPTPIPTPIPTATPTPIPTPIPTATPTPIPTAIPTATPTAGGAGTGTSPLQIPIDSIAFQNIPTSPELINTLTEVATSTQLIDNLPAIANSIPQLISILTPTPATTPTPVQIPTPVQIPTPVQIPTPVQILTPIRIPTPATTPTPATTPTPATNPTPATTPTPATTPTPPTTPTPAPIPFAETDCICQTLPLPDLSELIHDRTYNVILGTPEDDRAMDGSPLGYGTQDNDIIVANLGEDSILGNWGEDFINGRENNDTINGCQLSDFIDGGKGNDSLLGGKENDLILGSKGDDTILGNLGNDTLCGGENDDYLRGDESKDLIDGCEGEDTIYGGEDNDTLIGGSGNDVLSGDLGENLLIGGSGNDLFILKGDSGFQIIADFQEGKDAIAFFPGLSFLDVEIVPNGKNTAIQIRGSQVAIAEFWQVDSSLINSDNFVFL
;
A
#
# COMPACT_ATOMS: atom_id res chain seq x y z
N MET A 1 -14.33 -4.34 -8.78
CA MET A 1 -13.99 -3.99 -10.18
C MET A 1 -12.75 -3.11 -10.10
N SER A 2 -11.55 -3.64 -10.39
CA SER A 2 -10.31 -2.88 -10.13
C SER A 2 -10.08 -1.86 -11.24
N ASN A 3 -10.34 -0.58 -10.96
CA ASN A 3 -9.59 0.49 -11.60
C ASN A 3 -8.16 0.38 -11.05
N THR A 4 -7.16 0.34 -11.92
CA THR A 4 -5.74 0.35 -11.52
C THR A 4 -5.11 1.58 -12.15
N VAL A 5 -4.05 2.09 -11.51
CA VAL A 5 -3.22 3.16 -12.08
C VAL A 5 -1.91 2.52 -12.55
N ASN A 6 -1.28 3.09 -13.57
CA ASN A 6 0.02 2.64 -14.00
C ASN A 6 1.02 3.79 -13.93
N PHE A 7 2.20 3.52 -13.41
CA PHE A 7 3.30 4.47 -13.36
C PHE A 7 4.53 3.88 -14.03
N SER A 8 5.34 4.73 -14.64
CA SER A 8 6.66 4.34 -15.12
C SER A 8 7.51 3.80 -13.96
N PRO A 9 8.49 2.93 -14.24
CA PRO A 9 9.55 2.67 -13.27
C PRO A 9 10.18 3.98 -12.79
N ALA A 10 10.60 4.01 -11.52
CA ALA A 10 11.21 5.18 -10.92
C ALA A 10 12.47 5.63 -11.68
N THR A 11 12.48 6.88 -12.12
CA THR A 11 13.69 7.55 -12.63
C THR A 11 14.29 8.37 -11.49
N ASN A 12 15.53 8.06 -11.10
CA ASN A 12 16.16 8.66 -9.93
C ASN A 12 17.11 9.81 -10.29
N PHE A 13 17.00 10.93 -9.59
CA PHE A 13 17.88 12.09 -9.71
C PHE A 13 18.58 12.35 -8.38
N ASN A 14 19.90 12.42 -8.41
CA ASN A 14 20.67 12.66 -7.20
C ASN A 14 20.39 14.05 -6.64
N THR A 15 20.27 14.11 -5.32
CA THR A 15 20.25 15.34 -4.54
C THR A 15 21.53 15.41 -3.72
N GLN A 16 21.47 16.02 -2.54
CA GLN A 16 22.49 15.84 -1.50
C GLN A 16 22.02 14.79 -0.49
N SER A 17 22.77 14.60 0.59
CA SER A 17 22.61 13.51 1.53
C SER A 17 21.36 13.65 2.41
N LYS A 18 20.59 12.56 2.51
CA LYS A 18 19.34 12.43 3.28
C LYS A 18 18.30 13.51 2.94
N PRO A 19 17.79 13.58 1.70
CA PRO A 19 16.66 14.45 1.38
C PRO A 19 15.45 14.01 2.23
N ARG A 20 14.85 14.95 2.96
CA ARG A 20 13.74 14.68 3.91
C ARG A 20 12.39 15.17 3.41
N SER A 21 12.39 16.20 2.57
CA SER A 21 11.18 16.84 2.07
C SER A 21 11.45 17.36 0.67
N VAL A 22 10.47 17.20 -0.23
CA VAL A 22 10.50 17.71 -1.60
C VAL A 22 9.28 18.60 -1.84
N VAL A 23 9.50 19.70 -2.56
CA VAL A 23 8.44 20.60 -3.05
C VAL A 23 8.63 20.91 -4.52
N VAL A 24 7.54 21.31 -5.18
CA VAL A 24 7.45 21.50 -6.62
C VAL A 24 6.95 22.91 -6.93
N ALA A 25 7.67 23.64 -7.77
CA ALA A 25 7.25 24.94 -8.32
C ALA A 25 8.10 25.29 -9.55
N ASP A 26 7.71 26.29 -10.33
CA ASP A 26 8.55 26.85 -11.39
C ASP A 26 9.51 27.89 -10.78
N PHE A 27 10.72 27.47 -10.37
CA PHE A 27 11.69 28.33 -9.71
C PHE A 27 12.47 29.23 -10.67
N ASN A 28 12.36 28.97 -11.98
CA ASN A 28 13.15 29.64 -13.00
C ASN A 28 12.32 30.52 -13.95
N GLY A 29 11.00 30.35 -13.95
CA GLY A 29 10.03 31.14 -14.72
C GLY A 29 9.82 30.64 -16.16
N ASP A 30 10.20 29.41 -16.48
CA ASP A 30 10.06 28.83 -17.83
C ASP A 30 8.77 28.03 -18.03
N SER A 31 7.84 28.11 -17.07
CA SER A 31 6.56 27.40 -17.05
C SER A 31 6.69 25.89 -16.95
N LYS A 32 7.85 25.37 -16.55
CA LYS A 32 8.06 23.96 -16.25
C LYS A 32 8.24 23.79 -14.75
N LEU A 33 7.82 22.63 -14.26
CA LEU A 33 7.93 22.34 -12.85
C LEU A 33 9.37 21.93 -12.51
N ASP A 34 9.91 22.60 -11.50
CA ASP A 34 11.21 22.34 -10.89
C ASP A 34 11.00 21.72 -9.49
N LEU A 35 12.08 21.19 -8.90
CA LEU A 35 12.05 20.57 -7.57
C LEU A 35 13.01 21.30 -6.62
N ALA A 36 12.61 21.38 -5.35
CA ALA A 36 13.51 21.75 -4.26
C ALA A 36 13.48 20.68 -3.16
N THR A 37 14.65 20.25 -2.68
CA THR A 37 14.74 19.22 -1.62
C THR A 37 15.54 19.70 -0.41
N ALA A 38 14.99 19.51 0.78
CA ALA A 38 15.69 19.79 2.04
C ALA A 38 16.59 18.59 2.41
N ASN A 39 17.91 18.78 2.40
CA ASN A 39 18.88 17.71 2.60
C ASN A 39 19.46 17.77 4.01
N ARG A 40 18.97 16.85 4.86
CA ARG A 40 19.20 16.92 6.31
C ARG A 40 20.68 16.82 6.69
N ALA A 41 21.41 15.89 6.10
CA ALA A 41 22.79 15.61 6.53
C ALA A 41 23.77 16.69 6.05
N ASP A 42 23.52 17.28 4.87
CA ASP A 42 24.40 18.30 4.29
C ASP A 42 23.99 19.74 4.64
N ASN A 43 22.91 19.93 5.40
CA ASN A 43 22.43 21.23 5.88
C ASN A 43 22.15 22.23 4.73
N ASN A 44 21.57 21.74 3.64
CA ASN A 44 21.35 22.53 2.43
C ASN A 44 20.03 22.17 1.74
N VAL A 45 19.70 22.93 0.69
CA VAL A 45 18.57 22.67 -0.22
C VAL A 45 19.11 22.46 -1.62
N SER A 46 18.74 21.36 -2.28
CA SER A 46 19.02 21.17 -3.71
C SER A 46 17.90 21.80 -4.55
N ILE A 47 18.26 22.41 -5.68
CA ILE A 47 17.29 22.86 -6.70
C ILE A 47 17.56 22.10 -7.99
N LEU A 48 16.54 21.43 -8.50
CA LEU A 48 16.59 20.62 -9.73
C LEU A 48 15.62 21.23 -10.75
N LEU A 49 16.13 21.76 -11.85
CA LEU A 49 15.36 22.36 -12.92
C LEU A 49 14.78 21.30 -13.85
N GLY A 50 13.48 21.35 -14.09
CA GLY A 50 12.74 20.42 -14.94
C GLY A 50 12.83 20.80 -16.41
N ASN A 51 12.89 19.80 -17.29
CA ASN A 51 12.86 20.03 -18.74
C ASN A 51 11.43 19.97 -19.33
N GLY A 52 10.42 19.66 -18.52
CA GLY A 52 9.03 19.50 -18.93
C GLY A 52 8.72 18.16 -19.61
N ALA A 53 9.59 17.17 -19.46
CA ALA A 53 9.41 15.80 -19.93
C ALA A 53 9.74 14.79 -18.81
N GLY A 54 9.54 15.19 -17.55
CA GLY A 54 9.87 14.36 -16.38
C GLY A 54 11.37 14.20 -16.08
N LEU A 55 12.26 14.96 -16.73
CA LEU A 55 13.70 14.91 -16.46
C LEU A 55 14.18 16.19 -15.78
N PHE A 56 15.17 16.04 -14.90
CA PHE A 56 15.66 17.10 -14.04
C PHE A 56 17.19 17.24 -14.10
N GLY A 57 17.68 18.47 -14.00
CA GLY A 57 19.10 18.80 -13.91
C GLY A 57 19.37 19.80 -12.79
N GLU A 58 20.57 19.77 -12.21
CA GLU A 58 20.90 20.67 -11.10
C GLU A 58 20.96 22.15 -11.52
N ALA A 59 20.37 23.03 -10.72
CA ALA A 59 20.42 24.48 -10.96
C ALA A 59 21.83 25.04 -10.70
N PRO A 60 22.27 26.11 -11.40
CA PRO A 60 23.63 26.63 -11.29
C PRO A 60 24.10 27.04 -9.89
N THR A 61 23.19 27.47 -9.02
CA THR A 61 23.49 27.88 -7.62
C THR A 61 23.15 26.82 -6.58
N SER A 62 22.74 25.62 -7.01
CA SER A 62 22.52 24.48 -6.11
C SER A 62 23.86 23.84 -5.70
N PRO A 63 23.96 23.28 -4.47
CA PRO A 63 22.98 23.36 -3.39
C PRO A 63 23.07 24.70 -2.64
N LEU A 64 21.91 25.16 -2.15
CA LEU A 64 21.76 26.40 -1.38
C LEU A 64 21.95 26.11 0.12
N ALA A 65 22.76 26.91 0.81
CA ALA A 65 22.92 26.76 2.25
C ALA A 65 21.59 26.97 2.98
N ALA A 66 21.25 26.07 3.90
CA ALA A 66 20.12 26.19 4.82
C ALA A 66 20.64 26.23 6.28
N GLY A 67 19.72 26.20 7.24
CA GLY A 67 20.11 25.97 8.64
C GLY A 67 20.49 24.50 8.88
N LYS A 68 20.81 24.16 10.13
CA LYS A 68 21.24 22.80 10.50
C LYS A 68 20.08 21.81 10.50
N ASN A 69 20.29 20.62 9.94
CA ASN A 69 19.33 19.53 9.78
C ASN A 69 17.97 20.00 9.22
N PRO A 70 17.90 20.52 7.99
CA PRO A 70 16.62 20.86 7.38
C PRO A 70 15.74 19.60 7.28
N LEU A 71 14.51 19.68 7.78
CA LEU A 71 13.57 18.55 7.80
C LEU A 71 12.39 18.75 6.84
N ALA A 72 11.82 19.95 6.80
CA ALA A 72 10.69 20.29 5.96
C ALA A 72 10.96 21.56 5.17
N ILE A 73 10.43 21.62 3.95
CA ILE A 73 10.49 22.78 3.07
C ILE A 73 9.09 23.07 2.52
N VAL A 74 8.78 24.35 2.34
CA VAL A 74 7.50 24.81 1.76
C VAL A 74 7.77 25.91 0.74
N VAL A 75 6.94 25.95 -0.31
CA VAL A 75 6.93 27.03 -1.31
C VAL A 75 5.94 28.10 -0.86
N GLY A 76 6.33 29.36 -0.98
CA GLY A 76 5.45 30.49 -0.73
C GLY A 76 5.89 31.73 -1.47
N ASN A 77 5.13 32.81 -1.32
CA ASN A 77 5.52 34.14 -1.78
C ASN A 77 5.69 35.04 -0.56
N PHE A 78 6.93 35.21 -0.11
CA PHE A 78 7.23 35.86 1.17
C PHE A 78 7.62 37.33 1.01
N ASN A 79 7.87 37.77 -0.22
CA ASN A 79 8.28 39.13 -0.57
C ASN A 79 7.29 39.85 -1.52
N SER A 80 6.15 39.22 -1.84
CA SER A 80 5.12 39.71 -2.75
C SER A 80 5.58 39.93 -4.20
N ASP A 81 6.57 39.18 -4.68
CA ASP A 81 6.94 39.15 -6.11
C ASP A 81 6.19 38.02 -6.86
N THR A 82 6.59 37.70 -8.09
CA THR A 82 5.94 36.66 -8.89
C THR A 82 6.68 35.32 -8.86
N LEU A 83 7.81 35.26 -8.15
CA LEU A 83 8.68 34.10 -8.10
C LEU A 83 8.36 33.28 -6.83
N PRO A 84 8.37 31.94 -6.93
CA PRO A 84 8.18 31.10 -5.75
C PRO A 84 9.43 31.13 -4.86
N ASP A 85 9.25 31.61 -3.63
CA ASP A 85 10.24 31.59 -2.56
C ASP A 85 10.16 30.27 -1.76
N LEU A 86 11.15 30.01 -0.91
CA LEU A 86 11.22 28.82 -0.06
C LEU A 86 11.36 29.18 1.41
N ALA A 87 10.68 28.43 2.27
CA ALA A 87 10.92 28.43 3.71
C ALA A 87 11.25 27.01 4.20
N VAL A 88 12.21 26.90 5.12
CA VAL A 88 12.78 25.62 5.56
C VAL A 88 12.81 25.55 7.09
N ALA A 89 12.27 24.48 7.66
CA ALA A 89 12.38 24.18 9.08
C ALA A 89 13.71 23.46 9.38
N ASN A 90 14.52 24.04 10.27
CA ASN A 90 15.84 23.52 10.63
C ASN A 90 15.84 22.93 12.04
N TYR A 91 16.01 21.61 12.12
CA TYR A 91 15.94 20.86 13.37
C TYR A 91 17.25 20.95 14.16
N ILE A 92 17.22 21.68 15.28
CA ILE A 92 18.34 21.76 16.21
C ILE A 92 17.84 22.02 17.63
N ASN A 93 18.53 21.46 18.62
CA ASN A 93 18.27 21.64 20.04
C ASN A 93 19.61 21.81 20.80
N PRO A 94 19.91 22.97 21.43
CA PRO A 94 19.23 24.26 21.31
C PRO A 94 19.59 25.00 20.02
N GLY A 95 18.82 26.02 19.65
CA GLY A 95 19.13 26.93 18.53
C GLY A 95 18.20 26.80 17.31
N ALA A 96 17.00 26.27 17.52
CA ALA A 96 15.95 26.08 16.52
C ALA A 96 15.82 27.30 15.60
N SER A 97 15.70 27.05 14.29
CA SER A 97 15.57 28.12 13.30
C SER A 97 14.73 27.72 12.11
N ALA A 98 14.22 28.71 11.39
CA ALA A 98 13.71 28.56 10.04
C ALA A 98 14.56 29.42 9.11
N SER A 99 14.74 28.96 7.87
CA SER A 99 15.45 29.68 6.82
C SER A 99 14.46 30.11 5.76
N VAL A 100 14.58 31.34 5.28
CA VAL A 100 13.80 31.88 4.16
C VAL A 100 14.76 32.17 3.01
N LEU A 101 14.52 31.56 1.85
CA LEU A 101 15.30 31.71 0.65
C LEU A 101 14.43 32.40 -0.39
N LEU A 102 14.74 33.66 -0.66
CA LEU A 102 14.00 34.46 -1.63
C LEU A 102 14.53 34.20 -3.04
N ALA A 103 13.64 33.90 -3.96
CA ALA A 103 13.99 33.67 -5.36
C ALA A 103 14.48 34.97 -6.02
N THR A 104 15.42 34.83 -6.94
CA THR A 104 15.98 35.95 -7.72
C THR A 104 15.83 35.74 -9.23
N GLY A 105 15.22 34.61 -9.64
CA GLY A 105 14.95 34.23 -11.02
C GLY A 105 15.99 33.28 -11.60
N ALA A 106 15.63 32.60 -12.69
CA ALA A 106 16.47 31.60 -13.37
C ALA A 106 17.00 30.49 -12.43
N GLY A 107 16.22 30.09 -11.42
CA GLY A 107 16.58 29.06 -10.44
C GLY A 107 17.55 29.53 -9.34
N ASN A 108 17.84 30.83 -9.25
CA ASN A 108 18.76 31.39 -8.26
C ASN A 108 18.02 31.93 -7.03
N PHE A 109 18.66 31.85 -5.86
CA PHE A 109 18.12 32.33 -4.60
C PHE A 109 19.13 33.19 -3.85
N ASN A 110 18.63 34.13 -3.05
CA ASN A 110 19.44 34.86 -2.09
C ASN A 110 19.96 33.91 -1.00
N SER A 111 21.05 34.32 -0.33
CA SER A 111 21.50 33.61 0.87
C SER A 111 20.38 33.55 1.90
N ALA A 112 20.19 32.38 2.51
CA ALA A 112 19.11 32.14 3.46
C ALA A 112 19.11 33.20 4.58
N ALA A 113 18.03 33.95 4.69
CA ALA A 113 17.78 34.78 5.85
C ALA A 113 17.23 33.86 6.96
N THR A 114 17.93 33.79 8.09
CA THR A 114 17.42 33.06 9.26
C THR A 114 16.33 33.88 9.91
N VAL A 115 15.17 33.28 10.16
CA VAL A 115 14.10 33.92 10.94
C VAL A 115 14.66 34.23 12.35
N PRO A 116 14.72 35.50 12.77
CA PRO A 116 15.32 35.85 14.07
C PRO A 116 14.50 35.26 15.24
N THR A 117 15.17 34.44 16.06
CA THR A 117 14.86 33.89 17.41
C THR A 117 13.56 34.28 18.17
N PRO A 118 12.98 33.41 19.03
CA PRO A 118 13.26 31.99 19.26
C PRO A 118 12.08 31.13 18.79
N LEU A 119 12.27 30.35 17.73
CA LEU A 119 11.42 29.17 17.57
C LEU A 119 11.61 28.27 18.78
N ALA A 120 10.54 27.58 19.20
CA ALA A 120 10.67 26.56 20.22
C ALA A 120 11.58 25.43 19.71
N ASN A 121 12.11 24.62 20.62
CA ASN A 121 13.12 23.62 20.26
C ASN A 121 12.57 22.60 19.26
N SER A 122 13.38 22.28 18.25
CA SER A 122 13.14 21.27 17.22
C SER A 122 11.94 21.49 16.28
N PRO A 123 11.98 22.53 15.42
CA PRO A 123 11.12 22.67 14.25
C PRO A 123 11.15 21.38 13.42
N HIS A 124 9.99 20.77 13.22
CA HIS A 124 9.88 19.48 12.52
C HIS A 124 9.26 19.63 11.15
N PHE A 125 8.24 20.48 11.06
CA PHE A 125 7.50 20.75 9.85
C PHE A 125 7.29 22.26 9.65
N ILE A 126 6.82 22.67 8.48
CA ILE A 126 6.49 24.07 8.20
C ILE A 126 5.34 24.12 7.18
N ALA A 127 4.35 24.96 7.47
CA ALA A 127 3.26 25.27 6.56
C ALA A 127 3.13 26.79 6.38
N VAL A 128 2.38 27.19 5.36
CA VAL A 128 2.22 28.58 4.92
C VAL A 128 0.73 28.93 4.79
N GLY A 129 0.36 30.17 5.15
CA GLY A 129 -1.00 30.69 4.98
C GLY A 129 -1.10 32.14 5.46
N ASP A 130 -2.11 32.89 5.02
CA ASP A 130 -2.41 34.23 5.56
C ASP A 130 -3.28 34.08 6.82
N LEU A 131 -2.64 34.02 7.99
CA LEU A 131 -3.29 33.62 9.25
C LEU A 131 -3.92 34.83 9.98
N ASN A 132 -3.57 36.04 9.54
CA ASN A 132 -4.04 37.30 10.11
C ASN A 132 -4.82 38.17 9.10
N ASN A 133 -5.10 37.63 7.92
CA ASN A 133 -5.83 38.26 6.82
C ASN A 133 -5.24 39.63 6.40
N ASP A 134 -3.92 39.77 6.45
CA ASP A 134 -3.21 40.98 6.00
C ASP A 134 -2.74 40.93 4.54
N GLY A 135 -3.03 39.81 3.86
CA GLY A 135 -2.69 39.54 2.46
C GLY A 135 -1.29 38.98 2.27
N LYS A 136 -0.57 38.64 3.34
CA LYS A 136 0.79 38.09 3.27
C LYS A 136 0.81 36.68 3.82
N GLN A 137 1.74 35.89 3.30
CA GLN A 137 1.90 34.51 3.70
C GLN A 137 2.73 34.41 4.98
N ASP A 138 2.07 34.07 6.07
CA ASP A 138 2.65 33.75 7.38
C ASP A 138 3.14 32.29 7.43
N LEU A 139 3.91 31.94 8.46
CA LEU A 139 4.41 30.57 8.67
C LEU A 139 3.84 29.94 9.94
N VAL A 140 3.54 28.65 9.86
CA VAL A 140 3.14 27.79 10.98
C VAL A 140 4.19 26.72 11.15
N VAL A 141 4.79 26.62 12.33
CA VAL A 141 5.94 25.74 12.60
C VAL A 141 5.67 24.87 13.83
N PRO A 142 5.29 23.59 13.63
CA PRO A 142 5.25 22.59 14.69
C PRO A 142 6.65 22.27 15.23
N ASN A 143 6.78 22.24 16.55
CA ASN A 143 8.03 22.00 17.25
C ASN A 143 7.94 20.69 18.04
N LEU A 144 8.71 19.69 17.60
CA LEU A 144 8.58 18.28 18.02
C LEU A 144 8.66 18.10 19.53
N TRP A 145 9.79 18.45 20.13
CA TRP A 145 10.06 18.20 21.55
C TRP A 145 9.50 19.28 22.48
N SER A 146 9.08 20.42 21.93
CA SER A 146 8.41 21.46 22.72
C SER A 146 6.90 21.25 22.81
N ASN A 147 6.37 20.31 22.02
CA ASN A 147 4.94 20.00 21.89
C ASN A 147 4.07 21.26 21.69
N ASP A 148 4.54 22.14 20.81
CA ASP A 148 3.88 23.40 20.51
C ASP A 148 3.95 23.74 19.01
N VAL A 149 3.15 24.73 18.62
CA VAL A 149 3.17 25.30 17.27
C VAL A 149 3.50 26.78 17.37
N SER A 150 4.55 27.20 16.66
CA SER A 150 4.94 28.61 16.54
C SER A 150 4.27 29.24 15.32
N ILE A 151 3.61 30.38 15.52
CA ILE A 151 3.04 31.21 14.46
C ILE A 151 3.98 32.39 14.20
N LEU A 152 4.41 32.57 12.95
CA LEU A 152 5.31 33.63 12.53
C LEU A 152 4.63 34.53 11.51
N LEU A 153 4.43 35.80 11.86
CA LEU A 153 3.71 36.75 11.03
C LEU A 153 4.67 37.47 10.07
N ALA A 154 4.33 37.49 8.79
CA ALA A 154 5.14 38.06 7.73
C ALA A 154 5.02 39.59 7.66
N ASN A 155 6.11 40.26 7.34
CA ASN A 155 6.08 41.69 7.00
C ASN A 155 5.93 41.96 5.49
N GLY A 156 6.01 40.91 4.66
CA GLY A 156 5.86 40.99 3.20
C GLY A 156 7.13 41.37 2.46
N ALA A 157 8.27 41.44 3.16
CA ALA A 157 9.59 41.69 2.59
C ALA A 157 10.56 40.53 2.91
N GLY A 158 10.02 39.31 3.08
CA GLY A 158 10.78 38.12 3.45
C GLY A 158 11.23 38.06 4.91
N ASN A 159 10.72 38.93 5.79
CA ASN A 159 11.01 38.87 7.22
C ASN A 159 9.76 38.51 8.02
N PHE A 160 10.00 37.87 9.16
CA PHE A 160 8.95 37.36 10.03
C PHE A 160 9.17 37.85 11.45
N SER A 161 8.05 38.10 12.14
CA SER A 161 8.02 38.40 13.57
C SER A 161 7.28 37.27 14.29
N GLN A 162 7.68 36.98 15.53
CA GLN A 162 6.96 35.99 16.32
C GLN A 162 5.55 36.50 16.63
N GLY A 163 4.55 35.71 16.24
CA GLY A 163 3.16 35.89 16.64
C GLY A 163 2.93 35.23 18.00
N ILE A 164 2.10 34.18 18.01
CA ILE A 164 1.82 33.39 19.21
C ILE A 164 2.44 31.99 19.13
N THR A 165 2.60 31.35 20.28
CA THR A 165 2.91 29.93 20.39
C THR A 165 1.69 29.21 20.97
N ILE A 166 1.25 28.14 20.32
CA ILE A 166 0.10 27.32 20.73
C ILE A 166 0.66 26.05 21.37
N SER A 167 0.57 25.93 22.69
CA SER A 167 0.93 24.70 23.39
C SER A 167 -0.17 23.65 23.23
N LEU A 168 0.22 22.42 22.92
CA LEU A 168 -0.70 21.29 22.84
C LEU A 168 -0.77 20.56 24.18
N PRO A 169 -1.91 19.94 24.52
CA PRO A 169 -2.01 19.13 25.72
C PRO A 169 -1.07 17.93 25.62
N SER A 170 -0.37 17.68 26.72
CA SER A 170 0.40 16.48 27.00
C SER A 170 -0.37 15.63 28.01
N ILE A 171 -0.33 14.31 27.86
CA ILE A 171 -0.76 13.38 28.91
C ILE A 171 0.50 12.97 29.67
N SER A 172 0.48 13.17 30.99
CA SER A 172 1.54 12.71 31.89
C SER A 172 1.26 11.27 32.26
N PHE A 173 2.05 10.34 31.74
CA PHE A 173 2.14 8.98 32.26
C PHE A 173 3.32 8.90 33.23
N LEU A 174 3.08 8.46 34.47
CA LEU A 174 4.10 8.36 35.54
C LEU A 174 4.91 9.65 35.84
N GLY A 175 4.37 10.83 35.49
CA GLY A 175 5.04 12.11 35.72
C GLY A 175 6.04 12.52 34.63
N GLN A 176 6.11 11.79 33.52
CA GLN A 176 6.90 12.16 32.34
C GLN A 176 5.95 12.62 31.23
N GLU A 177 6.07 13.88 30.82
CA GLU A 177 5.34 14.40 29.65
C GLU A 177 6.06 13.98 28.37
N SER A 178 5.39 13.16 27.57
CA SER A 178 5.99 12.51 26.39
C SER A 178 5.07 12.68 25.18
N ALA A 179 4.66 13.91 24.89
CA ALA A 179 3.92 14.25 23.66
C ALA A 179 4.82 15.00 22.69
N VAL A 180 4.68 14.72 21.40
CA VAL A 180 5.44 15.36 20.32
C VAL A 180 4.52 15.88 19.22
N THR A 181 4.84 17.02 18.64
CA THR A 181 4.08 17.63 17.55
C THR A 181 4.83 17.50 16.22
N THR A 182 4.22 16.86 15.22
CA THR A 182 4.94 16.41 14.02
C THR A 182 4.65 17.25 12.78
N SER A 183 3.39 17.54 12.47
CA SER A 183 2.96 18.19 11.23
C SER A 183 1.71 19.05 11.44
N VAL A 184 1.38 19.87 10.45
CA VAL A 184 0.22 20.76 10.45
C VAL A 184 -0.31 20.95 9.03
N SER A 185 -1.64 20.99 8.90
CA SER A 185 -2.35 21.43 7.70
C SER A 185 -3.14 22.71 8.00
N VAL A 186 -3.28 23.57 6.98
CA VAL A 186 -3.91 24.89 7.07
C VAL A 186 -5.03 24.97 6.05
N ALA A 187 -6.27 25.15 6.50
CA ALA A 187 -7.46 25.32 5.65
C ALA A 187 -8.60 25.95 6.45
N ASP A 188 -9.65 26.41 5.77
CA ASP A 188 -10.89 26.88 6.41
C ASP A 188 -11.83 25.70 6.68
N PHE A 189 -11.81 25.14 7.89
CA PHE A 189 -12.58 23.94 8.24
C PHE A 189 -14.03 24.24 8.64
N ASN A 190 -14.38 25.51 8.87
CA ASN A 190 -15.69 25.93 9.35
C ASN A 190 -16.45 26.87 8.39
N GLY A 191 -15.85 27.22 7.25
CA GLY A 191 -16.44 28.04 6.20
C GLY A 191 -16.54 29.54 6.54
N ASP A 192 -15.73 30.04 7.49
CA ASP A 192 -15.75 31.45 7.92
C ASP A 192 -14.74 32.35 7.19
N ALA A 193 -14.06 31.81 6.17
CA ALA A 193 -13.02 32.43 5.37
C ALA A 193 -11.75 32.83 6.14
N LYS A 194 -11.50 32.20 7.29
CA LYS A 194 -10.24 32.32 8.03
C LYS A 194 -9.56 30.96 8.05
N LEU A 195 -8.23 30.99 8.03
CA LEU A 195 -7.45 29.77 8.05
C LEU A 195 -7.41 29.18 9.46
N ASP A 196 -7.80 27.92 9.55
CA ASP A 196 -7.74 27.06 10.73
C ASP A 196 -6.53 26.11 10.63
N LEU A 197 -6.22 25.40 11.73
CA LEU A 197 -5.11 24.45 11.80
C LEU A 197 -5.59 23.06 12.21
N ALA A 198 -5.11 22.05 11.50
CA ALA A 198 -5.16 20.66 11.93
C ALA A 198 -3.73 20.20 12.24
N VAL A 199 -3.42 19.95 13.51
CA VAL A 199 -2.07 19.70 14.01
C VAL A 199 -1.94 18.26 14.47
N THR A 200 -1.00 17.49 13.92
CA THR A 200 -0.74 16.13 14.39
C THR A 200 0.16 16.15 15.61
N ASN A 201 -0.27 15.39 16.63
CA ASN A 201 0.47 15.22 17.86
C ASN A 201 0.38 13.77 18.32
N SER A 202 1.48 13.22 18.78
CA SER A 202 1.59 11.81 19.16
C SER A 202 2.22 11.71 20.54
N GLU A 203 1.77 10.75 21.32
CA GLU A 203 2.41 10.39 22.59
C GLU A 203 3.51 9.35 22.29
N LEU A 204 4.67 9.44 22.96
CA LEU A 204 5.82 8.55 22.73
C LEU A 204 5.60 7.14 23.29
N LEU A 205 4.54 6.94 24.08
CA LEU A 205 4.11 5.65 24.58
C LEU A 205 2.76 5.30 23.95
N PRO A 206 2.59 4.09 23.38
CA PRO A 206 1.31 3.65 22.87
C PRO A 206 0.21 3.62 23.95
N PRO A 207 -1.06 3.68 23.54
CA PRO A 207 -1.55 4.06 22.21
C PRO A 207 -1.76 5.58 22.14
N ASN A 208 -1.81 6.19 20.95
CA ASN A 208 -2.58 7.41 20.58
C ASN A 208 -1.77 8.45 19.78
N GLY A 209 -1.72 8.28 18.45
CA GLY A 209 -1.62 9.41 17.54
C GLY A 209 -2.91 10.21 17.58
N ARG A 210 -2.82 11.54 17.47
CA ARG A 210 -3.97 12.45 17.46
C ARG A 210 -3.81 13.54 16.42
N VAL A 211 -4.94 14.10 16.00
CA VAL A 211 -5.01 15.38 15.31
C VAL A 211 -5.83 16.36 16.14
N SER A 212 -5.25 17.50 16.47
CA SER A 212 -5.85 18.60 17.24
C SER A 212 -6.28 19.71 16.30
N ILE A 213 -7.53 20.18 16.44
CA ILE A 213 -8.11 21.23 15.57
C ILE A 213 -8.15 22.57 16.29
N PHE A 214 -7.69 23.61 15.60
CA PHE A 214 -7.67 24.99 16.08
C PHE A 214 -8.32 25.93 15.08
N LEU A 215 -9.39 26.61 15.49
CA LEU A 215 -10.08 27.59 14.65
C LEU A 215 -9.37 28.94 14.68
N GLY A 216 -9.11 29.51 13.52
CA GLY A 216 -8.48 30.80 13.33
C GLY A 216 -9.42 31.96 13.61
N ASN A 217 -8.96 32.93 14.39
CA ASN A 217 -9.70 34.18 14.60
C ASN A 217 -9.41 35.24 13.52
N GLY A 218 -8.53 34.93 12.55
CA GLY A 218 -8.19 35.82 11.42
C GLY A 218 -7.33 37.01 11.83
N ASN A 219 -6.66 36.91 12.97
CA ASN A 219 -5.73 37.92 13.49
C ASN A 219 -4.42 37.28 13.99
N GLY A 220 -4.13 36.05 13.54
CA GLY A 220 -3.01 35.24 14.00
C GLY A 220 -3.22 34.53 15.35
N SER A 221 -4.41 34.65 15.97
CA SER A 221 -4.77 33.89 17.17
C SER A 221 -5.75 32.75 16.85
N PHE A 222 -5.73 31.72 17.69
CA PHE A 222 -6.47 30.48 17.47
C PHE A 222 -7.22 30.02 18.72
N GLN A 223 -8.39 29.41 18.51
CA GLN A 223 -9.17 28.75 19.54
C GLN A 223 -9.13 27.25 19.32
N LYS A 224 -8.72 26.49 20.33
CA LYS A 224 -8.82 25.02 20.28
C LYS A 224 -10.28 24.59 20.21
N LEU A 225 -10.60 23.70 19.28
CA LEU A 225 -11.92 23.09 19.14
C LEU A 225 -11.94 21.69 19.75
N ASP A 226 -11.32 20.72 19.09
CA ASP A 226 -11.42 19.30 19.42
C ASP A 226 -10.12 18.52 19.10
N ASN A 227 -10.05 17.30 19.61
CA ASN A 227 -8.98 16.34 19.32
C ASN A 227 -9.59 15.03 18.81
N TYR A 228 -8.98 14.44 17.78
CA TYR A 228 -9.39 13.16 17.22
C TYR A 228 -8.25 12.17 17.36
N ASN A 229 -8.53 10.99 17.92
CA ASN A 229 -7.56 9.90 17.97
C ASN A 229 -7.47 9.26 16.57
N VAL A 230 -6.26 8.94 16.12
CA VAL A 230 -5.97 8.34 14.81
C VAL A 230 -5.14 7.06 15.01
N GLY A 231 -4.24 6.71 14.09
CA GLY A 231 -3.35 5.56 14.23
C GLY A 231 -2.27 5.75 15.30
N LEU A 232 -1.23 4.90 15.27
CA LEU A 232 -0.24 4.80 16.34
C LEU A 232 0.62 6.06 16.51
N PHE A 233 1.21 6.57 15.41
CA PHE A 233 2.01 7.78 15.43
C PHE A 233 1.64 8.69 14.25
N ALA A 234 0.85 9.72 14.52
CA ALA A 234 0.42 10.69 13.51
C ALA A 234 1.63 11.51 13.03
N TYR A 235 2.20 11.17 11.87
CA TYR A 235 3.45 11.77 11.38
C TYR A 235 3.19 12.99 10.47
N PHE A 236 2.20 12.88 9.60
CA PHE A 236 1.89 13.89 8.59
C PHE A 236 0.38 14.04 8.42
N VAL A 237 -0.09 15.26 8.12
CA VAL A 237 -1.49 15.54 7.80
C VAL A 237 -1.60 16.35 6.51
N ALA A 238 -2.55 15.97 5.66
CA ALA A 238 -2.99 16.76 4.51
C ALA A 238 -4.51 16.95 4.56
N THR A 239 -4.99 17.91 3.77
CA THR A 239 -6.40 18.24 3.64
C THR A 239 -6.82 18.30 2.18
N ALA A 240 -8.01 17.80 1.89
CA ALA A 240 -8.67 17.83 0.61
C ALA A 240 -10.16 17.50 0.79
N ASP A 241 -10.98 17.65 -0.24
CA ASP A 241 -12.39 17.24 -0.22
C ASP A 241 -12.52 15.85 -0.87
N PHE A 242 -12.51 14.78 -0.07
CA PHE A 242 -12.48 13.40 -0.55
C PHE A 242 -13.87 12.86 -0.92
N ASN A 243 -14.93 13.55 -0.50
CA ASN A 243 -16.32 13.14 -0.74
C ASN A 243 -17.12 14.13 -1.63
N GLN A 244 -16.45 15.15 -2.17
CA GLN A 244 -16.99 16.19 -3.05
C GLN A 244 -18.12 17.02 -2.44
N ASP A 245 -18.15 17.20 -1.11
CA ASP A 245 -19.17 17.99 -0.43
C ASP A 245 -18.78 19.47 -0.22
N ASN A 246 -17.63 19.88 -0.75
CA ASN A 246 -16.97 21.19 -0.65
C ASN A 246 -16.55 21.58 0.77
N LYS A 247 -16.32 20.59 1.64
CA LYS A 247 -15.74 20.82 2.96
C LYS A 247 -14.38 20.14 3.02
N PRO A 248 -13.38 20.77 3.66
CA PRO A 248 -12.09 20.11 3.79
C PRO A 248 -12.17 18.93 4.75
N ASP A 249 -11.73 17.77 4.27
CA ASP A 249 -11.47 16.56 5.03
C ASP A 249 -9.98 16.47 5.40
N LEU A 250 -9.62 15.46 6.20
CA LEU A 250 -8.25 15.20 6.62
C LEU A 250 -7.81 13.80 6.24
N VAL A 251 -6.54 13.68 5.85
CA VAL A 251 -5.81 12.42 5.73
C VAL A 251 -4.53 12.50 6.56
N ILE A 252 -4.27 11.46 7.35
CA ILE A 252 -3.14 11.39 8.26
C ILE A 252 -2.30 10.18 7.89
N ALA A 253 -0.98 10.38 7.71
CA ALA A 253 -0.02 9.29 7.68
C ALA A 253 0.27 8.89 9.14
N ASP A 254 -0.26 7.75 9.56
CA ASP A 254 0.01 7.18 10.86
C ASP A 254 1.19 6.23 10.73
N SER A 255 2.40 6.75 10.92
CA SER A 255 3.57 5.90 10.88
C SER A 255 3.45 4.82 11.96
N GLY A 256 3.96 3.63 11.67
CA GLY A 256 4.32 2.72 12.74
C GLY A 256 5.38 3.38 13.62
N LEU A 257 5.67 2.78 14.77
CA LEU A 257 6.78 3.22 15.61
C LEU A 257 8.05 2.51 15.11
N PRO A 258 8.96 3.17 14.37
CA PRO A 258 10.28 2.61 14.17
C PRO A 258 11.01 2.62 15.52
N PRO A 259 11.58 1.49 15.98
CA PRO A 259 11.91 0.30 15.21
C PRO A 259 11.00 -0.94 15.43
N VAL A 260 9.93 -0.86 16.22
CA VAL A 260 9.14 -2.01 16.73
C VAL A 260 8.22 -2.70 15.69
N GLY A 261 8.52 -2.60 14.39
CA GLY A 261 7.83 -3.36 13.33
C GLY A 261 6.34 -3.09 13.10
N LEU A 262 5.64 -2.36 13.99
CA LEU A 262 4.19 -2.20 13.95
C LEU A 262 3.73 -1.62 12.61
N PRO A 263 2.74 -2.24 11.94
CA PRO A 263 2.26 -1.75 10.66
C PRO A 263 1.68 -0.35 10.82
N GLY A 264 2.17 0.57 9.99
CA GLY A 264 1.59 1.90 9.86
C GLY A 264 0.25 1.85 9.13
N SER A 265 -0.52 2.94 9.24
CA SER A 265 -1.83 3.05 8.59
C SER A 265 -2.03 4.47 8.05
N VAL A 266 -3.12 4.68 7.32
CA VAL A 266 -3.58 6.00 6.93
C VAL A 266 -4.97 6.22 7.52
N SER A 267 -5.16 7.30 8.28
CA SER A 267 -6.48 7.67 8.81
C SER A 267 -7.11 8.77 7.95
N VAL A 268 -8.37 8.58 7.54
CA VAL A 268 -9.18 9.58 6.83
C VAL A 268 -10.33 10.04 7.73
N LEU A 269 -10.51 11.34 7.89
CA LEU A 269 -11.61 11.92 8.66
C LEU A 269 -12.37 12.93 7.79
N LEU A 270 -13.68 12.75 7.67
CA LEU A 270 -14.53 13.62 6.85
C LEU A 270 -14.99 14.85 7.65
N GLY A 271 -14.80 16.02 7.07
CA GLY A 271 -15.16 17.31 7.63
C GLY A 271 -16.66 17.54 7.64
N ASN A 272 -17.19 18.03 8.75
CA ASN A 272 -18.61 18.41 8.85
C ASN A 272 -18.87 19.87 8.42
N GLY A 273 -17.80 20.64 8.15
CA GLY A 273 -17.86 22.05 7.70
C GLY A 273 -18.15 23.05 8.81
N SER A 274 -18.09 22.63 10.06
CA SER A 274 -18.16 23.50 11.26
C SER A 274 -16.88 23.43 12.09
N GLY A 275 -15.80 22.90 11.51
CA GLY A 275 -14.53 22.60 12.19
C GLY A 275 -14.44 21.21 12.80
N GLY A 276 -15.54 20.44 12.84
CA GLY A 276 -15.54 19.08 13.37
C GLY A 276 -15.36 18.02 12.27
N PHE A 277 -14.93 16.83 12.68
CA PHE A 277 -14.61 15.71 11.80
C PHE A 277 -15.29 14.40 12.23
N SER A 278 -15.43 13.45 11.30
CA SER A 278 -15.92 12.10 11.57
C SER A 278 -14.95 11.29 12.43
N SER A 279 -15.38 10.11 12.88
CA SER A 279 -14.44 9.08 13.33
C SER A 279 -13.48 8.71 12.18
N PRO A 280 -12.22 8.38 12.48
CA PRO A 280 -11.23 8.02 11.47
C PRO A 280 -11.59 6.69 10.78
N LEU A 281 -11.57 6.70 9.45
CA LEU A 281 -11.47 5.50 8.63
C LEU A 281 -10.00 5.12 8.52
N LYS A 282 -9.61 3.96 9.05
CA LYS A 282 -8.25 3.45 8.96
C LYS A 282 -8.08 2.61 7.70
N LEU A 283 -7.04 2.93 6.93
CA LEU A 283 -6.69 2.29 5.67
C LEU A 283 -5.32 1.64 5.81
N ASN A 284 -5.18 0.45 5.24
CA ASN A 284 -3.90 -0.22 5.14
C ASN A 284 -3.08 0.46 4.03
N ALA A 285 -1.93 0.99 4.40
CA ALA A 285 -0.92 1.51 3.47
C ALA A 285 0.32 0.59 3.49
N GLY A 286 1.45 1.04 2.95
CA GLY A 286 2.71 0.31 3.09
C GLY A 286 3.33 0.49 4.48
N ILE A 287 4.57 0.01 4.61
CA ILE A 287 5.32 0.02 5.87
C ILE A 287 5.64 1.48 6.25
N ASN A 288 5.23 1.90 7.45
CA ASN A 288 5.46 3.23 8.00
C ASN A 288 5.16 4.40 7.04
N PRO A 289 3.89 4.78 6.86
CA PRO A 289 3.50 5.98 6.13
C PRO A 289 4.14 7.25 6.71
N PHE A 290 4.90 8.00 5.91
CA PHE A 290 5.57 9.24 6.34
C PHE A 290 4.97 10.51 5.73
N SER A 291 4.36 10.41 4.54
CA SER A 291 3.84 11.55 3.80
C SER A 291 2.74 11.09 2.86
N VAL A 292 1.75 11.95 2.64
CA VAL A 292 0.65 11.70 1.69
C VAL A 292 0.57 12.85 0.69
N ALA A 293 0.44 12.51 -0.59
CA ALA A 293 0.04 13.42 -1.65
C ALA A 293 -1.35 13.04 -2.16
N VAL A 294 -2.12 14.04 -2.59
CA VAL A 294 -3.51 13.88 -3.05
C VAL A 294 -3.62 14.38 -4.48
N ALA A 295 -4.16 13.55 -5.37
CA ALA A 295 -4.49 13.90 -6.75
C ALA A 295 -5.45 12.84 -7.33
N ASP A 296 -6.12 13.16 -8.43
CA ASP A 296 -6.83 12.15 -9.22
C ASP A 296 -5.81 11.47 -10.16
N PHE A 297 -5.36 10.26 -9.81
CA PHE A 297 -4.31 9.56 -10.54
C PHE A 297 -4.85 8.71 -11.69
N ASN A 298 -6.14 8.33 -11.64
CA ASN A 298 -6.77 7.46 -12.64
C ASN A 298 -7.78 8.21 -13.55
N ALA A 299 -7.91 9.53 -13.40
CA ALA A 299 -8.81 10.41 -14.13
C ALA A 299 -10.30 10.00 -14.04
N ASP A 300 -10.75 9.51 -12.88
CA ASP A 300 -12.16 9.21 -12.59
C ASP A 300 -12.89 10.35 -11.87
N SER A 301 -12.21 11.48 -11.69
CA SER A 301 -12.66 12.69 -10.98
C SER A 301 -12.74 12.57 -9.46
N TYR A 302 -12.29 11.46 -8.88
CA TYR A 302 -12.16 11.30 -7.43
C TYR A 302 -10.70 11.49 -7.01
N LEU A 303 -10.51 12.05 -5.81
CA LEU A 303 -9.17 12.24 -5.28
C LEU A 303 -8.65 10.93 -4.70
N ASP A 304 -7.45 10.56 -5.12
CA ASP A 304 -6.70 9.40 -4.68
C ASP A 304 -5.56 9.81 -3.73
N LEU A 305 -4.95 8.82 -3.08
CA LEU A 305 -3.82 9.03 -2.17
C LEU A 305 -2.57 8.35 -2.72
N ALA A 306 -1.44 9.07 -2.70
CA ALA A 306 -0.11 8.51 -2.84
C ALA A 306 0.64 8.62 -1.51
N VAL A 307 1.12 7.51 -0.97
CA VAL A 307 1.67 7.41 0.39
C VAL A 307 3.13 6.98 0.31
N ALA A 308 4.05 7.78 0.86
CA ALA A 308 5.46 7.40 0.96
C ALA A 308 5.66 6.43 2.13
N ASP A 309 6.02 5.18 1.82
CA ASP A 309 6.14 4.09 2.79
C ASP A 309 7.61 3.92 3.21
N ASN A 310 7.96 4.48 4.37
CA ASN A 310 9.34 4.52 4.84
C ASN A 310 9.78 3.19 5.46
N ASN A 311 10.46 2.34 4.69
CA ASN A 311 11.11 1.16 5.24
C ASN A 311 12.38 1.53 6.02
N THR A 312 12.25 2.02 7.26
CA THR A 312 13.40 2.37 8.12
C THR A 312 14.28 1.19 8.50
N ASN A 313 13.73 -0.02 8.43
CA ASN A 313 14.31 -1.25 8.95
C ASN A 313 15.30 -1.87 7.96
N ASP A 314 15.26 -1.46 6.69
CA ASP A 314 16.17 -1.95 5.66
C ASP A 314 16.81 -0.80 4.87
N ARG A 315 18.11 -0.55 5.14
CA ARG A 315 18.90 0.48 4.44
C ARG A 315 19.37 0.05 3.04
N THR A 316 18.99 -1.13 2.58
CA THR A 316 19.45 -1.72 1.32
C THR A 316 18.31 -2.05 0.36
N ASN A 317 17.11 -2.33 0.86
CA ASN A 317 15.94 -2.55 0.00
C ASN A 317 15.29 -1.24 -0.46
N PRO A 318 14.82 -1.20 -1.72
CA PRO A 318 14.04 -0.06 -2.21
C PRO A 318 12.76 0.07 -1.39
N GLY A 319 12.42 1.31 -1.00
CA GLY A 319 11.13 1.60 -0.40
C GLY A 319 10.01 1.62 -1.43
N SER A 320 8.78 1.93 -1.00
CA SER A 320 7.63 2.04 -1.89
C SER A 320 6.87 3.36 -1.76
N VAL A 321 6.12 3.67 -2.81
CA VAL A 321 4.95 4.54 -2.73
C VAL A 321 3.70 3.70 -2.94
N SER A 322 2.74 3.78 -2.02
CA SER A 322 1.44 3.10 -2.09
C SER A 322 0.38 4.03 -2.67
N ILE A 323 -0.42 3.56 -3.63
CA ILE A 323 -1.57 4.29 -4.18
C ILE A 323 -2.87 3.66 -3.68
N LEU A 324 -3.73 4.50 -3.08
CA LEU A 324 -5.08 4.13 -2.67
C LEU A 324 -6.07 4.96 -3.49
N LEU A 325 -6.93 4.27 -4.26
CA LEU A 325 -7.86 4.95 -5.16
C LEU A 325 -9.14 5.34 -4.41
N GLY A 326 -9.55 6.60 -4.55
CA GLY A 326 -10.76 7.13 -3.94
C GLY A 326 -12.02 6.63 -4.65
N ASP A 327 -13.11 6.49 -3.90
CA ASP A 327 -14.43 6.14 -4.46
C ASP A 327 -15.39 7.34 -4.57
N GLY A 328 -14.92 8.53 -4.18
CA GLY A 328 -15.70 9.77 -4.19
C GLY A 328 -16.69 9.92 -3.03
N THR A 329 -16.75 8.97 -2.11
CA THR A 329 -17.61 9.02 -0.92
C THR A 329 -16.81 9.31 0.35
N GLY A 330 -15.51 9.54 0.22
CA GLY A 330 -14.54 9.54 1.32
C GLY A 330 -13.98 8.15 1.64
N GLY A 331 -14.39 7.12 0.90
CA GLY A 331 -13.83 5.78 0.95
C GLY A 331 -12.68 5.61 -0.05
N PHE A 332 -11.85 4.59 0.19
CA PHE A 332 -10.68 4.28 -0.63
C PHE A 332 -10.57 2.77 -0.85
N SER A 333 -9.83 2.38 -1.89
CA SER A 333 -9.53 0.98 -2.18
C SER A 333 -8.88 0.28 -0.98
N THR A 334 -9.37 -0.92 -0.63
CA THR A 334 -8.85 -1.72 0.49
C THR A 334 -7.46 -2.31 0.23
N LEU A 335 -7.07 -2.43 -1.04
CA LEU A 335 -5.74 -2.86 -1.46
C LEU A 335 -4.99 -1.67 -2.07
N SER A 336 -3.79 -1.39 -1.57
CA SER A 336 -2.91 -0.38 -2.16
C SER A 336 -2.09 -0.95 -3.32
N GLN A 337 -1.90 -0.15 -4.37
CA GLN A 337 -0.95 -0.46 -5.44
C GLN A 337 0.43 0.08 -5.07
N LYS A 338 1.43 -0.79 -4.95
CA LYS A 338 2.79 -0.41 -4.53
C LYS A 338 3.73 -0.25 -5.72
N PHE A 339 4.47 0.86 -5.75
CA PHE A 339 5.50 1.12 -6.74
C PHE A 339 6.86 1.33 -6.06
N ASN A 340 7.89 0.66 -6.56
CA ASN A 340 9.23 0.75 -5.99
C ASN A 340 9.86 2.11 -6.26
N VAL A 341 10.47 2.69 -5.22
CA VAL A 341 11.19 3.97 -5.26
C VAL A 341 12.59 3.79 -4.64
N GLY A 342 13.29 4.88 -4.38
CA GLY A 342 14.54 4.83 -3.64
C GLY A 342 14.39 4.33 -2.20
N ILE A 343 15.51 4.28 -1.49
CA ILE A 343 15.59 3.73 -0.13
C ILE A 343 15.10 4.79 0.88
N ASN A 344 14.25 4.39 1.84
CA ASN A 344 13.63 5.23 2.88
C ASN A 344 12.93 6.47 2.32
N PRO A 345 11.83 6.33 1.56
CA PRO A 345 11.05 7.45 1.05
C PRO A 345 10.41 8.23 2.22
N THR A 346 10.55 9.55 2.22
CA THR A 346 10.18 10.41 3.36
C THR A 346 9.14 11.47 3.03
N SER A 347 9.00 11.82 1.75
CA SER A 347 8.10 12.87 1.28
C SER A 347 7.68 12.55 -0.14
N VAL A 348 6.41 12.76 -0.45
CA VAL A 348 5.82 12.56 -1.77
C VAL A 348 5.05 13.82 -2.18
N ALA A 349 5.12 14.19 -3.45
CA ALA A 349 4.29 15.24 -4.05
C ALA A 349 3.77 14.78 -5.42
N ALA A 350 2.62 15.31 -5.81
CA ALA A 350 1.94 14.95 -7.06
C ALA A 350 1.70 16.16 -7.96
N ARG A 351 2.21 16.12 -9.19
CA ARG A 351 2.06 17.14 -10.23
C ARG A 351 2.33 16.53 -11.61
N ASP A 352 1.83 17.14 -12.67
CA ASP A 352 2.14 16.75 -14.07
C ASP A 352 3.51 17.32 -14.49
N PHE A 353 4.54 16.46 -14.57
CA PHE A 353 5.92 16.83 -14.88
C PHE A 353 6.27 16.71 -16.38
N ASP A 354 5.44 16.03 -17.17
CA ASP A 354 5.64 15.85 -18.62
C ASP A 354 4.60 16.56 -19.50
N GLY A 355 3.62 17.22 -18.87
CA GLY A 355 2.60 18.05 -19.52
C GLY A 355 1.51 17.25 -20.22
N ASP A 356 1.31 15.98 -19.86
CA ASP A 356 0.34 15.09 -20.50
C ASP A 356 -1.09 15.19 -19.93
N GLY A 357 -1.26 15.99 -18.87
CA GLY A 357 -2.53 16.23 -18.18
C GLY A 357 -2.84 15.27 -17.04
N PHE A 358 -1.97 14.31 -16.74
CA PHE A 358 -2.11 13.36 -15.64
C PHE A 358 -1.10 13.67 -14.54
N SER A 359 -1.51 13.52 -13.28
CA SER A 359 -0.60 13.80 -12.17
C SER A 359 0.44 12.69 -12.03
N ASP A 360 1.72 13.07 -12.10
CA ASP A 360 2.89 12.24 -11.82
C ASP A 360 3.29 12.33 -10.34
N LEU A 361 4.32 11.58 -9.95
CA LEU A 361 4.83 11.55 -8.58
C LEU A 361 6.31 11.88 -8.50
N VAL A 362 6.67 12.64 -7.47
CA VAL A 362 8.05 12.82 -6.99
C VAL A 362 8.17 12.38 -5.54
N ILE A 363 9.21 11.61 -5.23
CA ILE A 363 9.44 11.07 -3.89
C ILE A 363 10.87 11.39 -3.44
N ALA A 364 11.05 11.96 -2.26
CA ALA A 364 12.36 12.17 -1.62
C ALA A 364 12.80 10.92 -0.86
N ASN A 365 13.95 10.35 -1.22
CA ASN A 365 14.45 9.09 -0.65
C ASN A 365 15.69 9.35 0.21
N ALA A 366 15.51 9.31 1.53
CA ALA A 366 16.55 9.67 2.47
C ALA A 366 17.71 8.67 2.50
N GLY A 367 17.44 7.40 2.24
CA GLY A 367 18.44 6.32 2.27
C GLY A 367 19.32 6.31 1.02
N SER A 368 18.74 6.57 -0.16
CA SER A 368 19.45 6.57 -1.44
C SER A 368 19.93 7.95 -1.91
N ASN A 369 19.74 9.01 -1.12
CA ASN A 369 20.21 10.38 -1.39
C ASN A 369 19.75 10.94 -2.76
N ASN A 370 18.51 10.65 -3.13
CA ASN A 370 17.95 11.02 -4.42
C ASN A 370 16.45 11.33 -4.31
N VAL A 371 15.89 11.81 -5.41
CA VAL A 371 14.45 11.82 -5.64
C VAL A 371 14.08 10.81 -6.73
N SER A 372 12.96 10.12 -6.58
CA SER A 372 12.36 9.25 -7.60
C SER A 372 11.24 9.98 -8.31
N ILE A 373 11.22 9.94 -9.65
CA ILE A 373 10.13 10.42 -10.50
C ILE A 373 9.42 9.23 -11.13
N LEU A 374 8.10 9.18 -10.98
CA LEU A 374 7.23 8.18 -11.58
C LEU A 374 6.21 8.91 -12.44
N LEU A 375 6.31 8.75 -13.76
CA LEU A 375 5.38 9.35 -14.71
C LEU A 375 4.14 8.48 -14.82
N ASN A 376 2.97 9.10 -14.76
CA ASN A 376 1.68 8.47 -14.90
C ASN A 376 1.52 7.93 -16.34
N GLN A 377 1.06 6.70 -16.48
CA GLN A 377 0.97 6.00 -17.77
C GLN A 377 -0.46 5.60 -18.11
N PRO A 378 -1.32 6.58 -18.46
CA PRO A 378 -2.67 6.31 -18.95
C PRO A 378 -2.65 5.54 -20.28
N SER A 379 -3.79 4.95 -20.63
CA SER A 379 -3.93 4.22 -21.90
C SER A 379 -3.74 5.16 -23.10
N ILE A 380 -3.18 4.67 -24.20
CA ILE A 380 -2.96 5.45 -25.41
C ILE A 380 -4.00 5.08 -26.46
N LEU A 381 -4.72 6.09 -26.98
CA LEU A 381 -5.70 5.96 -28.05
C LEU A 381 -5.19 6.62 -29.34
N GLU A 382 -5.10 5.85 -30.42
CA GLU A 382 -4.67 6.34 -31.74
C GLU A 382 -5.26 5.49 -32.87
N PHE A 383 -5.22 5.99 -34.11
CA PHE A 383 -5.55 5.18 -35.27
C PHE A 383 -4.48 4.10 -35.50
N THR A 384 -4.89 2.96 -36.07
CA THR A 384 -3.94 1.89 -36.45
C THR A 384 -3.10 2.26 -37.68
N SER A 385 -3.56 3.21 -38.50
CA SER A 385 -2.89 3.72 -39.68
C SER A 385 -3.26 5.20 -39.91
N PRO A 386 -2.35 6.06 -40.40
CA PRO A 386 -2.69 7.43 -40.81
C PRO A 386 -3.47 7.47 -42.14
N ILE A 387 -3.47 6.38 -42.91
CA ILE A 387 -4.15 6.30 -44.21
C ILE A 387 -4.94 5.00 -44.27
N TYR A 388 -6.20 5.11 -44.68
CA TYR A 388 -7.07 4.01 -45.04
C TYR A 388 -7.57 4.22 -46.46
N SER A 389 -7.92 3.14 -47.15
CA SER A 389 -8.46 3.24 -48.50
C SER A 389 -9.25 2.00 -48.85
N ASP A 390 -10.33 2.18 -49.61
CA ASP A 390 -11.10 1.11 -50.21
C ASP A 390 -11.87 1.68 -51.40
N SER A 391 -12.36 0.81 -52.29
CA SER A 391 -13.14 1.26 -53.44
C SER A 391 -14.52 1.76 -53.05
N GLU A 392 -15.09 2.71 -53.81
CA GLU A 392 -16.45 3.21 -53.57
C GLU A 392 -17.53 2.13 -53.79
N GLY A 393 -17.30 1.21 -54.73
CA GLY A 393 -18.17 0.09 -55.03
C GLY A 393 -19.34 0.43 -55.96
N ASP A 394 -20.10 -0.59 -56.36
CA ASP A 394 -21.11 -0.45 -57.42
C ASP A 394 -22.34 0.42 -57.03
N THR A 395 -22.88 1.11 -58.03
CA THR A 395 -23.99 2.08 -57.97
C THR A 395 -25.18 1.66 -57.10
N GLY A 396 -25.54 2.53 -56.15
CA GLY A 396 -26.78 2.42 -55.36
C GLY A 396 -26.67 1.56 -54.10
N ASN A 397 -25.48 1.08 -53.76
CA ASN A 397 -25.19 0.45 -52.48
C ASN A 397 -24.37 1.39 -51.59
N VAL A 398 -24.71 1.42 -50.29
CA VAL A 398 -23.86 2.06 -49.28
C VAL A 398 -22.86 1.00 -48.81
N LYS A 399 -21.58 1.22 -49.08
CA LYS A 399 -20.49 0.35 -48.61
C LYS A 399 -20.04 0.83 -47.24
N ILE A 400 -20.12 -0.03 -46.24
CA ILE A 400 -19.54 0.27 -44.92
C ILE A 400 -18.06 -0.09 -44.97
N VAL A 401 -17.22 0.94 -44.87
CA VAL A 401 -15.78 0.77 -44.78
C VAL A 401 -15.29 1.00 -43.36
N ALA A 402 -14.11 0.47 -43.05
CA ALA A 402 -13.57 0.44 -41.70
C ALA A 402 -12.26 1.22 -41.58
N ALA A 403 -12.25 2.25 -40.75
CA ALA A 403 -11.04 2.70 -40.05
C ALA A 403 -10.93 1.95 -38.71
N LYS A 404 -9.77 1.99 -38.05
CA LYS A 404 -9.62 1.35 -36.74
C LYS A 404 -8.91 2.25 -35.74
N VAL A 405 -9.45 2.31 -34.53
CA VAL A 405 -8.81 2.92 -33.37
C VAL A 405 -8.29 1.80 -32.48
N LYS A 406 -7.04 1.92 -32.04
CA LYS A 406 -6.42 0.97 -31.11
C LYS A 406 -6.22 1.61 -29.74
N ARG A 407 -6.28 0.78 -28.71
CA ARG A 407 -5.91 1.10 -27.33
C ARG A 407 -4.66 0.31 -26.97
N HIS A 408 -3.64 0.95 -26.43
CA HIS A 408 -2.44 0.29 -25.89
C HIS A 408 -1.88 1.05 -24.68
N GLY A 409 -0.78 0.60 -24.08
CA GLY A 409 -0.22 1.19 -22.85
C GLY A 409 -0.99 0.87 -21.56
N GLY A 410 -2.19 0.28 -21.68
CA GLY A 410 -3.00 -0.21 -20.57
C GLY A 410 -4.42 -0.56 -21.05
N SER A 411 -5.14 -1.38 -20.28
CA SER A 411 -6.55 -1.70 -20.54
C SER A 411 -7.46 -1.44 -19.33
N SER A 412 -6.92 -0.89 -18.25
CA SER A 412 -7.67 -0.60 -17.02
C SER A 412 -8.61 0.58 -17.17
N GLY A 413 -9.81 0.47 -16.61
CA GLY A 413 -10.85 1.48 -16.70
C GLY A 413 -11.50 1.56 -18.09
N LYS A 414 -12.70 2.11 -18.11
CA LYS A 414 -13.43 2.42 -19.35
C LYS A 414 -12.88 3.72 -19.93
N VAL A 415 -12.57 3.72 -21.23
CA VAL A 415 -12.08 4.92 -21.94
C VAL A 415 -12.93 5.14 -23.19
N THR A 416 -13.09 6.40 -23.57
CA THR A 416 -13.86 6.78 -24.77
C THR A 416 -13.12 7.87 -25.53
N VAL A 417 -13.21 7.82 -26.86
CA VAL A 417 -12.70 8.85 -27.77
C VAL A 417 -13.72 9.09 -28.88
N ALA A 418 -13.87 10.33 -29.32
CA ALA A 418 -14.68 10.67 -30.49
C ALA A 418 -13.81 10.71 -31.75
N VAL A 419 -14.31 10.16 -32.84
CA VAL A 419 -13.80 10.42 -34.19
C VAL A 419 -14.64 11.53 -34.79
N ASN A 420 -14.01 12.65 -35.14
CA ASN A 420 -14.64 13.83 -35.73
C ASN A 420 -14.11 14.06 -37.14
N LEU A 421 -14.91 14.69 -38.00
CA LEU A 421 -14.37 15.31 -39.20
C LEU A 421 -13.32 16.36 -38.81
N SER A 422 -12.22 16.40 -39.55
CA SER A 422 -11.19 17.43 -39.38
C SER A 422 -11.63 18.76 -39.99
N ASP A 423 -10.96 19.85 -39.64
CA ASP A 423 -11.26 21.19 -40.17
C ASP A 423 -11.09 21.29 -41.70
N SER A 424 -10.24 20.43 -42.27
CA SER A 424 -10.09 20.23 -43.70
C SER A 424 -10.63 18.86 -44.08
N VAL A 425 -11.95 18.74 -44.19
CA VAL A 425 -12.70 17.48 -44.40
C VAL A 425 -12.22 16.60 -45.56
N GLY A 426 -11.44 17.13 -46.48
CA GLY A 426 -10.92 16.43 -47.66
C GLY A 426 -11.60 16.90 -48.94
N SER A 427 -11.48 16.11 -50.01
CA SER A 427 -12.12 16.41 -51.30
C SER A 427 -13.52 15.81 -51.44
N ALA A 428 -13.85 14.78 -50.66
CA ALA A 428 -15.15 14.12 -50.70
C ALA A 428 -16.25 15.01 -50.12
N THR A 429 -17.43 14.97 -50.74
CA THR A 429 -18.62 15.72 -50.38
C THR A 429 -19.64 14.83 -49.65
N SER A 430 -20.15 15.33 -48.52
CA SER A 430 -21.16 14.59 -47.76
C SER A 430 -22.49 14.53 -48.51
N GLY A 431 -23.10 13.34 -48.51
CA GLY A 431 -24.37 13.05 -49.16
C GLY A 431 -24.23 12.57 -50.60
N THR A 432 -23.12 12.88 -51.28
CA THR A 432 -22.74 12.31 -52.58
C THR A 432 -21.80 11.15 -52.41
N ASP A 433 -20.72 11.32 -51.64
CA ASP A 433 -19.60 10.37 -51.64
C ASP A 433 -19.57 9.57 -50.33
N TYR A 434 -20.12 10.15 -49.25
CA TYR A 434 -20.30 9.47 -47.96
C TYR A 434 -21.48 10.01 -47.16
N ILE A 435 -22.02 9.19 -46.25
CA ILE A 435 -23.05 9.62 -45.29
C ILE A 435 -22.36 10.14 -44.04
N ASN A 436 -22.62 11.40 -43.66
CA ASN A 436 -22.03 11.97 -42.45
C ASN A 436 -22.66 11.36 -41.19
N VAL A 437 -21.85 10.56 -40.48
CA VAL A 437 -22.18 9.91 -39.20
C VAL A 437 -21.31 10.44 -38.04
N PHE A 438 -20.53 11.50 -38.28
CA PHE A 438 -19.64 12.07 -37.27
C PHE A 438 -20.40 13.05 -36.35
N PRO A 439 -20.05 13.13 -35.05
CA PRO A 439 -18.97 12.42 -34.38
C PRO A 439 -19.31 10.95 -34.07
N ILE A 440 -18.33 10.05 -34.22
CA ILE A 440 -18.48 8.62 -33.87
C ILE A 440 -17.78 8.38 -32.53
N ALA A 441 -18.54 7.97 -31.51
CA ALA A 441 -17.96 7.60 -30.21
C ALA A 441 -17.39 6.18 -30.26
N VAL A 442 -16.12 6.03 -29.90
CA VAL A 442 -15.42 4.77 -29.77
C VAL A 442 -15.15 4.52 -28.29
N THR A 443 -15.69 3.44 -27.75
CA THR A 443 -15.56 3.07 -26.34
C THR A 443 -14.81 1.76 -26.20
N PHE A 444 -13.85 1.73 -25.27
CA PHE A 444 -13.18 0.54 -24.79
C PHE A 444 -13.60 0.33 -23.34
N ASP A 445 -14.24 -0.81 -23.05
CA ASP A 445 -14.59 -1.18 -21.69
C ASP A 445 -13.35 -1.59 -20.88
N ASN A 446 -13.50 -1.73 -19.56
CA ASN A 446 -12.41 -2.17 -18.70
C ASN A 446 -11.89 -3.56 -19.14
N GLY A 447 -10.57 -3.67 -19.30
CA GLY A 447 -9.87 -4.87 -19.79
C GLY A 447 -9.87 -5.03 -21.32
N ASP A 448 -10.58 -4.18 -22.06
CA ASP A 448 -10.67 -4.27 -23.52
C ASP A 448 -9.46 -3.62 -24.20
N ALA A 449 -8.65 -4.45 -24.85
CA ALA A 449 -7.47 -4.04 -25.62
C ALA A 449 -7.61 -4.29 -27.13
N ALA A 450 -8.80 -4.71 -27.60
CA ALA A 450 -8.99 -5.03 -29.02
C ALA A 450 -9.28 -3.77 -29.85
N ASP A 451 -8.64 -3.64 -31.01
CA ASP A 451 -8.91 -2.56 -31.96
C ASP A 451 -10.41 -2.44 -32.27
N LYS A 452 -10.92 -1.21 -32.19
CA LYS A 452 -12.31 -0.89 -32.50
C LYS A 452 -12.45 -0.40 -33.92
N VAL A 453 -13.40 -0.99 -34.63
CA VAL A 453 -13.75 -0.60 -36.00
C VAL A 453 -14.60 0.67 -35.96
N VAL A 454 -14.25 1.63 -36.80
CA VAL A 454 -15.00 2.85 -37.07
C VAL A 454 -15.63 2.68 -38.45
N GLU A 455 -16.94 2.53 -38.46
CA GLU A 455 -17.72 2.29 -39.68
C GLU A 455 -18.07 3.61 -40.36
N ILE A 456 -17.63 3.78 -41.60
CA ILE A 456 -17.89 4.95 -42.44
C ILE A 456 -18.74 4.49 -43.63
N PRO A 457 -19.97 5.00 -43.81
CA PRO A 457 -20.79 4.64 -44.97
C PRO A 457 -20.38 5.45 -46.20
N ILE A 458 -19.80 4.77 -47.20
CA ILE A 458 -19.44 5.32 -48.52
C ILE A 458 -20.60 5.09 -49.48
N VAL A 459 -20.91 6.09 -50.31
CA VAL A 459 -21.99 6.05 -51.29
C VAL A 459 -21.34 5.84 -52.66
N GLY A 460 -21.43 4.62 -53.20
CA GLY A 460 -20.87 4.31 -54.52
C GLY A 460 -21.81 4.71 -55.66
N ASP A 461 -21.24 5.17 -56.77
CA ASP A 461 -22.00 5.53 -57.97
C ASP A 461 -21.56 4.81 -59.27
N SER A 462 -21.59 5.47 -60.43
CA SER A 462 -21.13 4.94 -61.73
C SER A 462 -20.38 6.02 -62.54
N VAL A 463 -19.99 7.11 -61.87
CA VAL A 463 -19.38 8.30 -62.44
C VAL A 463 -17.88 8.13 -62.37
N VAL A 464 -17.24 8.09 -63.55
CA VAL A 464 -15.78 8.08 -63.60
C VAL A 464 -15.24 9.44 -63.14
N GLU A 465 -14.73 9.49 -61.91
CA GLU A 465 -14.10 10.66 -61.32
C GLU A 465 -12.70 10.37 -60.74
N ASN A 466 -12.14 11.29 -59.95
CA ASN A 466 -10.84 11.10 -59.30
C ASN A 466 -11.05 10.51 -57.91
N ASP A 467 -10.07 9.78 -57.39
CA ASP A 467 -10.07 9.36 -55.98
C ASP A 467 -10.28 10.57 -55.05
N GLU A 468 -11.15 10.37 -54.06
CA GLU A 468 -11.52 11.40 -53.12
C GLU A 468 -11.05 11.06 -51.70
N THR A 469 -11.08 12.05 -50.82
CA THR A 469 -10.58 11.89 -49.45
C THR A 469 -11.55 12.42 -48.41
N ILE A 470 -11.67 11.68 -47.30
CA ILE A 470 -12.28 12.13 -46.05
C ILE A 470 -11.17 12.20 -44.99
N ASN A 471 -10.98 13.37 -44.38
CA ASN A 471 -10.02 13.56 -43.29
C ASN A 471 -10.76 13.67 -41.95
N PHE A 472 -10.34 12.86 -40.99
CA PHE A 472 -10.91 12.82 -39.64
C PHE A 472 -9.82 12.76 -38.59
N GLN A 473 -10.20 13.12 -37.37
CA GLN A 473 -9.30 13.24 -36.22
C GLN A 473 -9.97 12.73 -34.95
N LEU A 474 -9.15 12.25 -34.02
CA LEU A 474 -9.58 11.92 -32.68
C LEU A 474 -9.78 13.20 -31.85
N ALA A 475 -10.80 13.20 -31.01
CA ALA A 475 -11.16 14.31 -30.13
C ALA A 475 -11.85 13.79 -28.85
N ASN A 476 -12.00 14.65 -27.84
CA ASN A 476 -12.80 14.40 -26.64
C ASN A 476 -12.48 13.05 -25.96
N VAL A 477 -11.19 12.78 -25.71
CA VAL A 477 -10.80 11.60 -24.92
C VAL A 477 -11.29 11.78 -23.49
N SER A 478 -11.82 10.70 -22.91
CA SER A 478 -12.30 10.66 -21.52
C SER A 478 -11.89 9.36 -20.83
N GLY A 479 -11.75 9.43 -19.51
CA GLY A 479 -11.23 8.35 -18.67
C GLY A 479 -9.70 8.34 -18.64
N TYR A 480 -9.11 7.27 -18.10
CA TYR A 480 -7.67 7.08 -17.96
C TYR A 480 -6.95 6.83 -19.30
N ALA A 481 -7.00 7.80 -20.21
CA ALA A 481 -6.40 7.72 -21.53
C ALA A 481 -5.91 9.06 -22.09
N LYS A 482 -4.85 9.00 -22.90
CA LYS A 482 -4.34 10.11 -23.70
C LYS A 482 -4.24 9.77 -25.18
N PHE A 483 -4.03 10.79 -26.01
CA PHE A 483 -3.79 10.59 -27.44
C PHE A 483 -2.42 9.95 -27.71
N GLY A 484 -2.36 9.08 -28.71
CA GLY A 484 -1.10 8.61 -29.27
C GLY A 484 -0.53 9.55 -30.34
N THR A 485 0.33 8.99 -31.18
CA THR A 485 1.02 9.74 -32.24
C THR A 485 0.14 9.94 -33.47
N THR A 486 -0.74 8.98 -33.77
CA THR A 486 -1.58 9.00 -34.96
C THR A 486 -3.01 9.42 -34.60
N THR A 487 -3.22 10.72 -34.43
CA THR A 487 -4.52 11.30 -34.04
C THR A 487 -5.38 11.77 -35.20
N ALA A 488 -4.79 11.86 -36.40
CA ALA A 488 -5.50 12.18 -37.63
C ALA A 488 -5.30 11.05 -38.64
N ALA A 489 -6.32 10.81 -39.45
CA ALA A 489 -6.26 9.86 -40.54
C ALA A 489 -7.04 10.35 -41.76
N THR A 490 -6.59 9.91 -42.92
CA THR A 490 -7.25 10.14 -44.20
C THR A 490 -7.83 8.82 -44.71
N TYR A 491 -9.09 8.82 -45.09
CA TYR A 491 -9.71 7.73 -45.83
C TYR A 491 -9.80 8.13 -47.31
N THR A 492 -9.11 7.38 -48.18
CA THR A 492 -9.19 7.57 -49.63
C THR A 492 -10.28 6.67 -50.20
N ILE A 493 -11.28 7.29 -50.81
CA ILE A 493 -12.32 6.62 -51.59
C ILE A 493 -11.72 6.41 -52.98
N ILE A 494 -11.40 5.16 -53.32
CA ILE A 494 -10.81 4.82 -54.61
C ILE A 494 -11.95 4.67 -55.63
N ASN A 495 -11.89 5.41 -56.72
CA ASN A 495 -12.84 5.23 -57.81
C ASN A 495 -12.53 3.92 -58.55
N ASP A 496 -13.48 2.97 -58.56
CA ASP A 496 -13.38 1.71 -59.30
C ASP A 496 -14.22 1.66 -60.60
N ASP A 497 -14.85 2.78 -60.97
CA ASP A 497 -15.61 2.90 -62.19
C ASP A 497 -14.74 2.93 -63.45
N ARG A 498 -15.27 2.28 -64.49
CA ARG A 498 -14.60 2.18 -65.79
C ARG A 498 -15.39 2.96 -66.82
N VAL A 499 -14.66 3.68 -67.68
CA VAL A 499 -15.23 4.26 -68.90
C VAL A 499 -15.90 3.16 -69.70
N GLY A 500 -17.23 3.22 -69.84
CA GLY A 500 -18.00 2.25 -70.57
C GLY A 500 -17.47 2.06 -71.98
N ILE A 501 -16.85 0.91 -72.26
CA ILE A 501 -16.57 0.49 -73.63
C ILE A 501 -17.93 0.10 -74.23
N PRO A 502 -18.38 0.73 -75.33
CA PRO A 502 -19.64 0.34 -75.96
C PRO A 502 -19.55 -1.13 -76.38
N THR A 503 -20.50 -1.93 -75.90
CA THR A 503 -20.65 -3.35 -76.22
C THR A 503 -20.70 -3.55 -77.75
N PRO A 504 -19.85 -4.42 -78.34
CA PRO A 504 -19.98 -4.75 -79.75
C PRO A 504 -21.28 -5.54 -79.97
N ILE A 505 -22.02 -5.14 -80.99
CA ILE A 505 -23.25 -5.77 -81.50
C ILE A 505 -22.99 -7.28 -81.71
N PRO A 506 -23.91 -8.18 -81.29
CA PRO A 506 -23.69 -9.63 -81.40
C PRO A 506 -23.71 -10.02 -82.88
N THR A 507 -22.55 -10.41 -83.41
CA THR A 507 -22.45 -11.01 -84.75
C THR A 507 -22.49 -12.52 -84.61
N ALA A 508 -23.36 -13.13 -85.40
CA ALA A 508 -23.73 -14.54 -85.39
C ALA A 508 -22.53 -15.52 -85.40
N THR A 509 -22.71 -16.60 -84.67
CA THR A 509 -21.91 -17.83 -84.66
C THR A 509 -21.75 -18.43 -86.06
N PRO A 510 -20.51 -18.79 -86.47
CA PRO A 510 -20.29 -19.85 -87.43
C PRO A 510 -19.69 -21.10 -86.77
N ILE A 511 -20.10 -22.23 -87.35
CA ILE A 511 -19.88 -23.65 -87.02
C ILE A 511 -18.38 -24.05 -87.06
N PRO A 512 -17.94 -25.04 -86.24
CA PRO A 512 -16.54 -25.48 -86.22
C PRO A 512 -16.20 -26.43 -87.39
N ILE A 513 -14.99 -26.29 -87.94
CA ILE A 513 -14.32 -27.31 -88.76
C ILE A 513 -12.86 -27.43 -88.24
N PRO A 514 -12.31 -28.64 -88.06
CA PRO A 514 -11.07 -28.86 -87.32
C PRO A 514 -9.85 -28.96 -88.25
N THR A 515 -8.68 -28.43 -87.88
CA THR A 515 -7.39 -29.08 -88.21
C THR A 515 -6.17 -28.54 -87.45
N ALA A 516 -5.34 -29.50 -87.03
CA ALA A 516 -3.88 -29.51 -86.94
C ALA A 516 -3.14 -28.58 -85.96
N THR A 517 -2.73 -29.21 -84.86
CA THR A 517 -1.57 -28.90 -84.02
C THR A 517 -0.26 -28.74 -84.80
N PRO A 518 0.56 -27.71 -84.50
CA PRO A 518 2.00 -27.75 -84.72
C PRO A 518 2.80 -27.73 -83.40
N ILE A 519 4.03 -28.23 -83.55
CA ILE A 519 5.03 -28.71 -82.59
C ILE A 519 5.75 -27.56 -81.83
N PRO A 520 6.16 -27.74 -80.55
CA PRO A 520 6.92 -26.74 -79.80
C PRO A 520 8.44 -26.77 -80.08
N ILE A 521 9.07 -25.60 -80.06
CA ILE A 521 10.53 -25.38 -80.09
C ILE A 521 10.98 -24.98 -78.66
N PRO A 522 12.08 -25.53 -78.11
CA PRO A 522 12.48 -25.29 -76.73
C PRO A 522 13.40 -24.07 -76.58
N THR A 523 13.29 -23.38 -75.44
CA THR A 523 14.18 -22.29 -75.00
C THR A 523 14.86 -22.71 -73.69
N PRO A 524 16.18 -22.47 -73.48
CA PRO A 524 16.90 -23.02 -72.33
C PRO A 524 16.84 -22.15 -71.06
N ILE A 525 16.89 -22.85 -69.93
CA ILE A 525 16.92 -22.40 -68.53
C ILE A 525 18.36 -22.10 -68.08
N PRO A 526 18.57 -21.18 -67.11
CA PRO A 526 19.75 -21.27 -66.24
C PRO A 526 19.41 -21.31 -64.72
N THR A 527 20.18 -22.10 -63.97
CA THR A 527 20.33 -22.12 -62.50
C THR A 527 21.65 -22.89 -62.17
N PRO A 528 22.24 -22.89 -60.93
CA PRO A 528 22.90 -21.80 -60.16
C PRO A 528 24.34 -22.18 -59.66
N ILE A 529 24.93 -21.38 -58.71
CA ILE A 529 25.97 -21.71 -57.66
C ILE A 529 27.48 -21.42 -58.01
N PRO A 530 28.48 -21.19 -57.09
CA PRO A 530 28.56 -20.95 -55.61
C PRO A 530 29.42 -19.74 -55.11
N THR A 531 29.32 -19.44 -53.81
CA THR A 531 30.23 -18.64 -52.95
C THR A 531 31.27 -19.52 -52.20
N PRO A 532 32.42 -18.98 -51.76
CA PRO A 532 33.04 -19.45 -50.51
C PRO A 532 33.57 -18.35 -49.55
N ILE A 533 33.67 -18.75 -48.28
CA ILE A 533 34.12 -18.04 -47.05
C ILE A 533 35.68 -18.13 -46.92
N PRO A 534 36.38 -17.25 -46.16
CA PRO A 534 36.90 -17.66 -44.83
C PRO A 534 37.01 -16.54 -43.74
N THR A 535 36.95 -16.95 -42.46
CA THR A 535 37.34 -16.29 -41.17
C THR A 535 38.88 -16.40 -40.89
N PRO A 536 39.54 -15.93 -39.79
CA PRO A 536 39.10 -15.36 -38.48
C PRO A 536 39.87 -14.11 -37.88
N ILE A 537 39.38 -13.68 -36.70
CA ILE A 537 39.79 -12.75 -35.58
C ILE A 537 41.29 -12.83 -35.12
N PRO A 538 42.00 -11.81 -34.52
CA PRO A 538 41.73 -11.17 -33.19
C PRO A 538 42.11 -9.68 -32.89
N THR A 539 41.58 -9.19 -31.75
CA THR A 539 41.75 -7.93 -30.95
C THR A 539 43.21 -7.68 -30.46
N PRO A 540 43.65 -6.50 -29.92
CA PRO A 540 43.17 -5.90 -28.64
C PRO A 540 43.22 -4.33 -28.47
N ILE A 541 42.64 -3.88 -27.34
CA ILE A 541 42.64 -2.56 -26.61
C ILE A 541 44.08 -2.30 -26.00
N PRO A 542 44.62 -1.09 -25.65
CA PRO A 542 44.07 -0.12 -24.65
C PRO A 542 44.43 1.40 -24.67
N ALA A 543 43.74 2.08 -23.74
CA ALA A 543 43.78 3.44 -23.18
C ALA A 543 45.10 4.24 -23.09
N ALA A 544 45.00 5.59 -23.17
CA ALA A 544 45.22 6.56 -22.07
C ALA A 544 45.62 8.00 -22.53
N THR A 545 45.05 8.99 -21.85
CA THR A 545 45.25 10.47 -21.75
C THR A 545 46.71 10.93 -21.44
N PRO A 546 47.13 12.25 -21.45
CA PRO A 546 46.38 13.47 -21.02
C PRO A 546 46.66 14.84 -21.74
N THR A 547 45.93 15.86 -21.26
CA THR A 547 45.81 17.34 -21.46
C THR A 547 47.12 18.16 -21.67
N PRO A 548 47.11 19.45 -22.14
CA PRO A 548 46.44 20.62 -21.50
C PRO A 548 45.86 21.74 -22.43
N ILE A 549 45.15 22.68 -21.79
CA ILE A 549 44.50 23.94 -22.26
C ILE A 549 45.56 25.02 -22.64
N PRO A 550 45.23 26.09 -23.42
CA PRO A 550 44.81 27.37 -22.78
C PRO A 550 43.71 28.17 -23.53
N ALA A 551 43.10 29.09 -22.77
CA ALA A 551 41.96 29.96 -23.07
C ALA A 551 42.24 31.16 -24.01
N ALA A 552 41.18 31.71 -24.63
CA ALA A 552 40.92 33.16 -24.79
C ALA A 552 39.54 33.46 -25.44
N THR A 553 38.73 34.28 -24.77
CA THR A 553 37.66 35.18 -25.29
C THR A 553 38.27 36.59 -25.56
N PRO A 554 37.66 37.61 -26.25
CA PRO A 554 36.23 38.00 -26.20
C PRO A 554 35.55 38.77 -27.39
N THR A 555 34.21 38.90 -27.28
CA THR A 555 33.24 40.00 -27.65
C THR A 555 32.82 40.38 -29.12
N PRO A 556 31.62 41.02 -29.32
CA PRO A 556 30.74 40.90 -30.50
C PRO A 556 30.50 42.21 -31.30
N ILE A 557 29.71 42.15 -32.39
CA ILE A 557 29.20 43.30 -33.18
C ILE A 557 27.69 43.11 -33.56
N PRO A 558 26.82 44.14 -33.47
CA PRO A 558 25.37 44.07 -33.72
C PRO A 558 24.85 44.84 -34.99
N THR A 559 23.52 45.05 -35.06
CA THR A 559 22.62 45.99 -35.83
C THR A 559 21.91 45.49 -37.13
N PRO A 560 20.74 46.04 -37.60
CA PRO A 560 19.67 46.91 -37.01
C PRO A 560 18.18 46.55 -37.33
N ILE A 561 17.25 47.37 -36.78
CA ILE A 561 15.75 47.44 -36.72
C ILE A 561 15.09 48.08 -37.99
N PRO A 562 13.73 48.18 -38.19
CA PRO A 562 12.82 49.22 -37.56
C PRO A 562 11.36 48.73 -37.21
N THR A 563 10.69 49.12 -36.09
CA THR A 563 9.77 50.29 -35.81
C THR A 563 8.52 50.37 -36.74
N GLU A 564 7.23 50.40 -36.32
CA GLU A 564 6.48 51.42 -35.52
C GLU A 564 5.14 50.91 -34.86
N THR A 565 4.68 51.67 -33.85
CA THR A 565 3.45 51.70 -32.99
C THR A 565 2.21 52.41 -33.66
N PRO A 566 1.04 52.81 -33.02
CA PRO A 566 0.30 52.48 -31.74
C PRO A 566 -1.28 52.32 -31.82
N THR A 567 -1.91 51.90 -30.69
CA THR A 567 -3.28 52.00 -30.02
C THR A 567 -4.51 52.81 -30.62
N PRO A 568 -5.75 52.92 -30.01
CA PRO A 568 -6.67 52.05 -29.17
C PRO A 568 -8.24 52.12 -29.46
N ILE A 569 -9.05 51.14 -28.96
CA ILE A 569 -10.46 51.17 -28.36
C ILE A 569 -11.70 51.68 -29.24
N PRO A 570 -13.06 51.47 -28.99
CA PRO A 570 -13.93 50.70 -28.03
C PRO A 570 -15.14 49.84 -28.57
N THR A 571 -15.73 48.98 -27.69
CA THR A 571 -17.15 48.53 -27.34
C THR A 571 -18.35 48.60 -28.36
N PRO A 572 -19.59 48.04 -28.14
CA PRO A 572 -20.17 47.17 -27.08
C PRO A 572 -21.14 46.02 -27.54
N ILE A 573 -21.64 45.19 -26.61
CA ILE A 573 -22.82 44.28 -26.82
C ILE A 573 -23.76 44.30 -25.59
N PRO A 574 -25.11 44.33 -25.78
CA PRO A 574 -26.10 44.45 -24.71
C PRO A 574 -26.77 43.13 -24.27
N THR A 575 -27.47 43.25 -23.15
CA THR A 575 -28.24 42.27 -22.36
C THR A 575 -29.64 41.97 -22.94
N ALA A 576 -30.14 40.72 -22.80
CA ALA A 576 -31.58 40.42 -22.63
C ALA A 576 -31.83 38.99 -22.10
N THR A 577 -32.76 38.87 -21.14
CA THR A 577 -33.32 37.65 -20.51
C THR A 577 -34.50 37.04 -21.29
N PRO A 578 -34.90 35.77 -21.00
CA PRO A 578 -36.34 35.50 -20.77
C PRO A 578 -36.68 34.36 -19.76
N THR A 579 -37.96 34.32 -19.37
CA THR A 579 -38.75 33.28 -18.63
C THR A 579 -40.06 33.02 -19.46
N PRO A 580 -41.08 32.17 -19.12
CA PRO A 580 -41.24 30.73 -18.75
C PRO A 580 -42.24 29.87 -19.65
N ILE A 581 -42.22 28.51 -19.56
CA ILE A 581 -43.34 27.46 -19.62
C ILE A 581 -44.23 27.30 -20.92
N PRO A 582 -44.95 26.18 -21.30
CA PRO A 582 -45.26 24.81 -20.74
C PRO A 582 -45.13 23.52 -21.66
N THR A 583 -45.44 22.35 -21.06
CA THR A 583 -45.71 20.91 -21.47
C THR A 583 -46.72 20.65 -22.65
N PRO A 584 -46.97 19.42 -23.24
CA PRO A 584 -47.28 18.08 -22.59
C PRO A 584 -46.90 16.71 -23.31
N ILE A 585 -46.82 15.59 -22.53
CA ILE A 585 -47.43 14.20 -22.62
C ILE A 585 -47.61 13.51 -24.03
N PRO A 586 -47.37 12.17 -24.29
CA PRO A 586 -48.03 11.01 -23.63
C PRO A 586 -47.33 9.63 -23.44
N THR A 587 -47.95 8.86 -22.55
CA THR A 587 -47.90 7.43 -22.15
C THR A 587 -48.31 6.38 -23.20
N ALA A 588 -47.75 5.16 -23.12
CA ALA A 588 -48.46 3.88 -23.37
C ALA A 588 -47.70 2.61 -22.86
N THR A 589 -48.46 1.64 -22.34
CA THR A 589 -48.20 0.19 -22.03
C THR A 589 -49.36 -0.63 -22.68
N PRO A 590 -49.52 -2.01 -22.68
CA PRO A 590 -48.66 -3.20 -22.37
C PRO A 590 -48.80 -4.49 -23.30
N THR A 591 -48.07 -5.61 -22.98
CA THR A 591 -48.40 -7.11 -23.10
C THR A 591 -48.35 -7.92 -24.46
N PRO A 592 -48.43 -9.30 -24.54
CA PRO A 592 -47.57 -10.46 -24.08
C PRO A 592 -47.38 -11.71 -25.08
N ILE A 593 -46.53 -12.73 -24.70
CA ILE A 593 -46.53 -14.26 -24.82
C ILE A 593 -47.24 -15.01 -26.02
N PRO A 594 -46.70 -16.10 -26.70
CA PRO A 594 -46.68 -17.57 -26.27
C PRO A 594 -45.56 -18.52 -26.83
N THR A 595 -45.03 -19.55 -26.12
CA THR A 595 -45.43 -20.98 -25.82
C THR A 595 -45.16 -22.06 -26.90
N ALA A 596 -44.40 -23.15 -26.59
CA ALA A 596 -44.72 -24.60 -26.87
C ALA A 596 -43.59 -25.63 -26.54
N ILE A 597 -44.01 -26.85 -26.15
CA ILE A 597 -43.34 -28.10 -25.66
C ILE A 597 -43.69 -29.23 -26.69
N PRO A 598 -42.94 -30.36 -26.95
CA PRO A 598 -42.99 -31.59 -26.11
C PRO A 598 -41.80 -32.59 -26.07
N THR A 599 -41.92 -33.43 -25.04
CA THR A 599 -41.07 -34.47 -24.42
C THR A 599 -41.08 -35.85 -25.14
N ALA A 600 -40.05 -36.69 -24.91
CA ALA A 600 -40.14 -38.17 -24.85
C ALA A 600 -38.96 -38.82 -24.06
N THR A 601 -39.31 -39.79 -23.21
CA THR A 601 -38.58 -40.75 -22.32
C THR A 601 -37.90 -41.94 -23.08
N PRO A 602 -37.32 -43.04 -22.48
CA PRO A 602 -36.78 -43.35 -21.12
C PRO A 602 -35.47 -44.24 -21.07
N THR A 603 -35.05 -44.65 -19.85
CA THR A 603 -34.59 -46.01 -19.38
C THR A 603 -33.15 -46.19 -18.84
N ALA A 604 -33.04 -46.99 -17.77
CA ALA A 604 -31.91 -47.22 -16.85
C ALA A 604 -31.03 -48.45 -17.16
N GLY A 605 -29.83 -48.51 -16.55
CA GLY A 605 -29.17 -49.74 -16.07
C GLY A 605 -27.69 -49.94 -16.42
N GLY A 606 -26.86 -50.32 -15.43
CA GLY A 606 -25.66 -51.15 -15.63
C GLY A 606 -24.33 -50.64 -15.05
N ALA A 607 -23.63 -51.49 -14.30
CA ALA A 607 -22.43 -51.25 -13.50
C ALA A 607 -21.10 -51.73 -14.15
N GLY A 608 -19.96 -51.21 -13.65
CA GLY A 608 -18.57 -51.75 -13.76
C GLY A 608 -17.79 -51.30 -15.00
N THR A 609 -16.48 -50.97 -15.00
CA THR A 609 -15.34 -51.18 -14.08
C THR A 609 -14.11 -50.35 -14.54
N GLY A 610 -13.28 -49.85 -13.61
CA GLY A 610 -11.81 -49.54 -13.74
C GLY A 610 -11.40 -48.35 -14.62
N THR A 611 -10.40 -47.50 -14.32
CA THR A 611 -9.19 -47.60 -13.46
C THR A 611 -8.66 -46.19 -13.08
N SER A 612 -8.10 -46.08 -11.86
CA SER A 612 -7.37 -44.95 -11.22
C SER A 612 -5.99 -44.67 -11.86
N PRO A 613 -5.22 -43.58 -11.55
CA PRO A 613 -4.61 -43.25 -10.22
C PRO A 613 -4.69 -41.73 -9.85
N LEU A 614 -4.42 -41.17 -8.67
CA LEU A 614 -3.65 -41.51 -7.45
C LEU A 614 -4.42 -41.06 -6.19
N GLN A 615 -4.49 -41.92 -5.19
CA GLN A 615 -4.89 -41.62 -3.81
C GLN A 615 -3.82 -42.26 -2.91
N ILE A 616 -3.23 -41.49 -2.00
CA ILE A 616 -2.34 -42.01 -0.94
C ILE A 616 -3.25 -42.59 0.16
N PRO A 617 -3.10 -43.87 0.56
CA PRO A 617 -3.82 -44.42 1.69
C PRO A 617 -2.99 -44.29 2.97
N ILE A 618 -3.59 -43.75 4.04
CA ILE A 618 -3.10 -43.93 5.41
C ILE A 618 -4.23 -44.62 6.17
N ASP A 619 -4.22 -45.96 6.17
CA ASP A 619 -4.94 -46.76 7.14
C ASP A 619 -4.00 -47.05 8.32
N SER A 620 -4.50 -46.84 9.54
CA SER A 620 -3.94 -47.23 10.83
C SER A 620 -2.67 -46.49 11.32
N ILE A 621 -2.85 -45.26 11.78
CA ILE A 621 -2.17 -44.84 13.02
C ILE A 621 -3.25 -44.87 14.09
N ALA A 622 -3.17 -45.86 14.97
CA ALA A 622 -3.94 -45.86 16.20
C ALA A 622 -3.48 -44.64 17.02
N PHE A 623 -4.40 -43.76 17.38
CA PHE A 623 -4.23 -42.78 18.47
C PHE A 623 -4.20 -43.51 19.82
N GLN A 624 -3.21 -44.39 20.00
CA GLN A 624 -2.78 -44.91 21.28
C GLN A 624 -1.25 -44.93 21.25
N ASN A 625 -0.66 -44.21 22.19
CA ASN A 625 0.77 -43.94 22.36
C ASN A 625 1.30 -42.71 21.60
N ILE A 626 0.65 -41.56 21.77
CA ILE A 626 1.46 -40.36 22.05
C ILE A 626 2.00 -40.58 23.47
N PRO A 627 3.31 -40.44 23.75
CA PRO A 627 3.80 -40.54 25.10
C PRO A 627 3.15 -39.41 25.92
N THR A 628 2.15 -39.76 26.71
CA THR A 628 1.63 -38.92 27.80
C THR A 628 2.58 -38.97 28.99
N SER A 629 3.89 -38.80 28.73
CA SER A 629 4.93 -38.97 29.75
C SER A 629 5.63 -37.64 29.99
N PRO A 630 5.58 -37.11 31.23
CA PRO A 630 6.47 -36.06 31.73
C PRO A 630 7.97 -36.41 31.64
N GLU A 631 8.39 -37.52 31.03
CA GLU A 631 9.78 -37.99 31.05
C GLU A 631 10.74 -37.24 30.14
N LEU A 632 10.29 -36.62 29.04
CA LEU A 632 11.17 -35.82 28.17
C LEU A 632 11.47 -34.45 28.80
N ILE A 633 10.47 -33.86 29.45
CA ILE A 633 10.58 -32.63 30.22
C ILE A 633 11.31 -32.91 31.54
N ASN A 634 10.97 -33.96 32.30
CA ASN A 634 11.67 -34.29 33.55
C ASN A 634 13.17 -34.61 33.36
N THR A 635 13.61 -35.08 32.18
CA THR A 635 15.06 -35.25 31.93
C THR A 635 15.79 -33.94 31.67
N LEU A 636 15.08 -32.85 31.35
CA LEU A 636 15.62 -31.50 31.23
C LEU A 636 15.39 -30.69 32.53
N THR A 637 14.25 -30.88 33.21
CA THR A 637 13.93 -30.22 34.50
C THR A 637 14.70 -30.82 35.71
N GLU A 638 15.06 -32.12 35.71
CA GLU A 638 15.97 -32.68 36.74
C GLU A 638 17.41 -32.16 36.58
N VAL A 639 17.81 -31.70 35.40
CA VAL A 639 19.14 -31.12 35.16
C VAL A 639 19.22 -29.69 35.71
N ALA A 640 18.12 -28.94 35.71
CA ALA A 640 18.05 -27.54 36.16
C ALA A 640 17.95 -27.36 37.70
N THR A 641 17.63 -28.41 38.47
CA THR A 641 17.36 -28.28 39.92
C THR A 641 18.42 -28.89 40.84
N SER A 642 19.47 -29.51 40.30
CA SER A 642 20.53 -30.13 41.10
C SER A 642 21.74 -29.20 41.29
N THR A 643 21.94 -28.72 42.51
CA THR A 643 23.12 -27.96 42.98
C THR A 643 24.47 -28.73 42.90
N GLN A 644 24.56 -29.83 42.15
CA GLN A 644 25.79 -30.62 41.98
C GLN A 644 26.40 -30.63 40.56
N LEU A 645 25.88 -29.83 39.61
CA LEU A 645 26.37 -29.88 38.22
C LEU A 645 27.57 -28.98 37.88
N ILE A 646 28.20 -28.33 38.86
CA ILE A 646 29.31 -27.39 38.59
C ILE A 646 30.57 -28.11 38.05
N ASP A 647 30.69 -29.43 38.19
CA ASP A 647 31.92 -30.16 37.83
C ASP A 647 31.88 -30.90 36.46
N ASN A 648 30.76 -30.92 35.70
CA ASN A 648 30.63 -31.76 34.49
C ASN A 648 30.13 -31.08 33.20
N LEU A 649 30.00 -29.74 33.16
CA LEU A 649 29.57 -28.97 31.97
C LEU A 649 30.33 -29.30 30.65
N PRO A 650 31.64 -29.61 30.62
CA PRO A 650 32.35 -29.84 29.35
C PRO A 650 31.93 -31.13 28.62
N ALA A 651 31.28 -32.09 29.28
CA ALA A 651 30.87 -33.36 28.66
C ALA A 651 29.51 -33.26 27.94
N ILE A 652 28.67 -32.32 28.36
CA ILE A 652 27.31 -32.13 27.82
C ILE A 652 27.36 -31.29 26.54
N ALA A 653 28.17 -30.21 26.51
CA ALA A 653 28.37 -29.35 25.33
C ALA A 653 28.90 -30.12 24.10
N ASN A 654 29.67 -31.20 24.30
CA ASN A 654 30.22 -32.01 23.19
C ASN A 654 29.21 -32.96 22.53
N SER A 655 27.98 -33.07 23.04
CA SER A 655 26.98 -34.04 22.57
C SER A 655 25.83 -33.41 21.75
N ILE A 656 25.68 -32.09 21.80
CA ILE A 656 24.55 -31.36 21.22
C ILE A 656 24.60 -31.25 19.68
N PRO A 657 25.76 -31.05 19.02
CA PRO A 657 25.82 -31.02 17.55
C PRO A 657 25.44 -32.37 16.89
N GLN A 658 25.55 -33.49 17.62
CA GLN A 658 25.16 -34.81 17.15
C GLN A 658 23.64 -35.04 17.18
N LEU A 659 22.89 -34.32 18.03
CA LEU A 659 21.43 -34.38 18.06
C LEU A 659 20.80 -33.54 16.92
N ILE A 660 21.37 -32.37 16.63
CA ILE A 660 20.88 -31.44 15.60
C ILE A 660 20.99 -32.07 14.18
N SER A 661 22.03 -32.87 13.91
CA SER A 661 22.21 -33.55 12.62
C SER A 661 21.19 -34.65 12.32
N ILE A 662 20.39 -35.11 13.29
CA ILE A 662 19.43 -36.21 13.11
C ILE A 662 18.05 -35.67 12.66
N LEU A 663 17.81 -34.36 12.78
CA LEU A 663 16.48 -33.75 12.59
C LEU A 663 16.31 -32.93 11.29
N THR A 664 17.36 -32.73 10.48
CA THR A 664 17.28 -31.94 9.22
C THR A 664 17.42 -32.80 7.95
N PRO A 665 16.47 -32.81 6.99
CA PRO A 665 16.68 -33.44 5.68
C PRO A 665 17.45 -32.52 4.71
N THR A 666 18.48 -33.05 4.04
CA THR A 666 19.39 -32.30 3.14
C THR A 666 18.77 -32.05 1.74
N PRO A 667 18.97 -30.89 1.09
CA PRO A 667 18.38 -30.60 -0.22
C PRO A 667 19.24 -31.10 -1.40
N ALA A 668 18.60 -31.66 -2.44
CA ALA A 668 19.22 -32.11 -3.67
C ALA A 668 19.25 -31.03 -4.78
N THR A 669 20.30 -31.03 -5.60
CA THR A 669 20.69 -29.95 -6.53
C THR A 669 20.17 -30.10 -7.98
N THR A 670 19.80 -28.95 -8.57
CA THR A 670 19.73 -28.52 -10.01
C THR A 670 18.82 -29.21 -11.06
N PRO A 671 18.03 -28.45 -11.87
CA PRO A 671 17.24 -28.98 -12.99
C PRO A 671 17.74 -28.59 -14.40
N THR A 672 17.35 -29.35 -15.42
CA THR A 672 17.20 -28.89 -16.83
C THR A 672 16.23 -29.82 -17.59
N PRO A 673 15.61 -29.42 -18.72
CA PRO A 673 14.15 -29.25 -18.84
C PRO A 673 13.53 -30.18 -19.90
N VAL A 674 12.19 -30.14 -20.11
CA VAL A 674 11.53 -30.15 -21.45
C VAL A 674 9.98 -30.17 -21.37
N GLN A 675 9.42 -29.09 -21.93
CA GLN A 675 8.24 -28.88 -22.81
C GLN A 675 6.75 -29.15 -22.45
N ILE A 676 5.99 -28.09 -22.80
CA ILE A 676 4.54 -27.83 -22.85
C ILE A 676 3.88 -28.57 -24.04
N PRO A 677 2.56 -28.93 -23.99
CA PRO A 677 1.56 -28.07 -24.64
C PRO A 677 0.19 -27.95 -23.91
N THR A 678 -0.42 -26.78 -24.07
CA THR A 678 -1.82 -26.35 -23.83
C THR A 678 -2.76 -26.78 -25.00
N PRO A 679 -4.04 -26.35 -25.13
CA PRO A 679 -5.21 -26.37 -24.23
C PRO A 679 -6.53 -26.79 -24.96
N VAL A 680 -7.59 -27.34 -24.32
CA VAL A 680 -8.97 -27.33 -24.90
C VAL A 680 -10.10 -27.33 -23.83
N GLN A 681 -11.21 -26.66 -24.17
CA GLN A 681 -12.27 -26.02 -23.38
C GLN A 681 -13.51 -26.86 -22.95
N ILE A 682 -14.12 -26.44 -21.82
CA ILE A 682 -15.55 -26.08 -21.49
C ILE A 682 -16.67 -26.89 -22.22
N PRO A 683 -17.69 -27.52 -21.54
CA PRO A 683 -18.81 -26.76 -20.93
C PRO A 683 -19.59 -27.34 -19.72
N THR A 684 -20.15 -26.41 -18.93
CA THR A 684 -21.36 -26.47 -18.06
C THR A 684 -22.66 -26.32 -18.92
N PRO A 685 -23.94 -26.37 -18.43
CA PRO A 685 -24.49 -26.31 -17.05
C PRO A 685 -25.79 -27.17 -16.76
N VAL A 686 -26.40 -26.94 -15.57
CA VAL A 686 -27.85 -27.05 -15.16
C VAL A 686 -28.35 -28.42 -14.63
N GLN A 687 -29.27 -28.62 -13.67
CA GLN A 687 -29.87 -27.98 -12.47
C GLN A 687 -31.27 -28.65 -12.20
N ILE A 688 -31.51 -29.12 -10.96
CA ILE A 688 -32.75 -29.25 -10.12
C ILE A 688 -34.03 -29.96 -10.67
N PRO A 689 -34.88 -30.56 -9.79
CA PRO A 689 -36.11 -29.84 -9.39
C PRO A 689 -36.65 -30.11 -7.95
N THR A 690 -37.34 -29.09 -7.42
CA THR A 690 -38.38 -29.08 -6.36
C THR A 690 -39.77 -28.90 -7.06
N PRO A 691 -40.96 -28.62 -6.43
CA PRO A 691 -41.45 -28.61 -5.02
C PRO A 691 -42.90 -29.19 -4.84
N VAL A 692 -43.48 -29.13 -3.61
CA VAL A 692 -44.92 -28.81 -3.38
C VAL A 692 -45.09 -27.98 -2.09
N GLN A 693 -46.00 -26.99 -2.16
CA GLN A 693 -46.38 -25.93 -1.18
C GLN A 693 -47.44 -26.34 -0.14
N ILE A 694 -47.73 -25.44 0.84
CA ILE A 694 -49.07 -24.84 1.16
C ILE A 694 -48.90 -23.56 2.04
N LEU A 695 -49.93 -22.69 2.03
CA LEU A 695 -50.01 -21.22 2.19
C LEU A 695 -50.57 -20.66 3.54
N THR A 696 -49.97 -19.54 4.04
CA THR A 696 -50.56 -18.21 4.46
C THR A 696 -51.41 -18.04 5.78
N PRO A 697 -51.81 -16.80 6.22
CA PRO A 697 -51.10 -15.89 7.17
C PRO A 697 -52.05 -15.27 8.26
N ILE A 698 -51.62 -14.26 9.08
CA ILE A 698 -52.42 -13.09 9.60
C ILE A 698 -51.60 -12.18 10.56
N ARG A 699 -52.03 -10.90 10.68
CA ARG A 699 -51.37 -9.64 11.10
C ARG A 699 -51.93 -9.01 12.40
N ILE A 700 -51.05 -8.40 13.23
CA ILE A 700 -51.07 -7.22 14.17
C ILE A 700 -52.40 -6.78 14.89
N PRO A 701 -52.37 -6.32 16.18
CA PRO A 701 -52.38 -4.86 16.49
C PRO A 701 -51.62 -4.40 17.78
N THR A 702 -51.20 -3.12 17.80
CA THR A 702 -50.85 -2.23 18.97
C THR A 702 -52.05 -1.27 19.27
N PRO A 703 -52.02 -0.22 20.14
CA PRO A 703 -51.18 0.21 21.30
C PRO A 703 -52.01 0.70 22.54
N ALA A 704 -51.38 1.22 23.63
CA ALA A 704 -51.64 2.56 24.24
C ALA A 704 -51.22 2.79 25.73
N THR A 705 -50.50 3.91 25.95
CA THR A 705 -50.61 4.98 27.01
C THR A 705 -50.03 4.89 28.45
N THR A 706 -49.29 5.97 28.75
CA THR A 706 -48.67 6.65 29.94
C THR A 706 -49.64 7.10 31.08
N PRO A 707 -49.28 7.83 32.19
CA PRO A 707 -47.97 8.20 32.84
C PRO A 707 -47.93 8.30 34.43
N THR A 708 -46.70 8.47 35.01
CA THR A 708 -46.22 9.25 36.22
C THR A 708 -46.85 9.13 37.64
N PRO A 709 -46.25 9.70 38.74
CA PRO A 709 -44.86 9.64 39.29
C PRO A 709 -44.76 9.55 40.86
N ALA A 710 -43.51 9.57 41.37
CA ALA A 710 -43.03 10.15 42.66
C ALA A 710 -42.92 9.25 43.93
N THR A 711 -41.70 9.12 44.50
CA THR A 711 -41.18 9.84 45.70
C THR A 711 -40.05 9.03 46.40
N THR A 712 -38.89 9.66 46.61
CA THR A 712 -37.84 9.33 47.63
C THR A 712 -38.31 9.79 49.04
N PRO A 713 -37.77 9.35 50.22
CA PRO A 713 -36.34 9.22 50.54
C PRO A 713 -35.88 8.04 51.48
N THR A 714 -34.55 7.91 51.56
CA THR A 714 -33.57 7.25 52.48
C THR A 714 -33.96 6.88 53.94
N PRO A 715 -33.07 6.27 54.77
CA PRO A 715 -32.11 5.15 54.61
C PRO A 715 -32.19 4.15 55.81
N ALA A 716 -31.62 2.93 55.72
CA ALA A 716 -30.90 2.24 56.82
C ALA A 716 -30.68 0.73 56.58
N THR A 717 -29.42 0.33 56.82
CA THR A 717 -28.95 -0.90 57.49
C THR A 717 -29.29 -2.27 56.90
N ASN A 718 -28.22 -2.91 56.41
CA ASN A 718 -28.00 -4.36 56.32
C ASN A 718 -28.32 -5.04 57.66
N PRO A 719 -28.93 -6.25 57.69
CA PRO A 719 -28.12 -7.45 57.55
C PRO A 719 -28.75 -8.57 56.69
N THR A 720 -27.86 -9.43 56.19
CA THR A 720 -28.01 -10.67 55.44
C THR A 720 -29.20 -11.57 55.84
N PRO A 721 -29.81 -12.27 54.87
CA PRO A 721 -29.66 -13.72 54.87
C PRO A 721 -29.56 -14.38 53.48
N ALA A 722 -29.09 -15.62 53.51
CA ALA A 722 -28.69 -16.46 52.40
C ALA A 722 -29.84 -17.00 51.51
N THR A 723 -29.46 -17.23 50.23
CA THR A 723 -29.83 -18.33 49.31
C THR A 723 -31.25 -18.46 48.74
N THR A 724 -31.40 -18.10 47.45
CA THR A 724 -32.05 -18.90 46.37
C THR A 724 -31.55 -18.36 45.00
N PRO A 725 -31.47 -19.16 43.92
CA PRO A 725 -30.47 -19.03 42.86
C PRO A 725 -30.87 -18.05 41.74
N THR A 726 -29.89 -17.31 41.24
CA THR A 726 -29.98 -16.45 40.05
C THR A 726 -29.65 -17.27 38.79
N PRO A 727 -30.27 -17.00 37.62
CA PRO A 727 -29.98 -17.71 36.38
C PRO A 727 -28.53 -17.51 35.92
N ALA A 728 -27.99 -18.51 35.22
CA ALA A 728 -26.66 -18.51 34.64
C ALA A 728 -26.33 -17.17 33.97
N THR A 729 -25.27 -16.54 34.45
CA THR A 729 -24.60 -15.41 33.81
C THR A 729 -23.92 -15.93 32.55
N THR A 730 -24.27 -15.32 31.42
CA THR A 730 -23.50 -15.32 30.18
C THR A 730 -22.03 -14.98 30.49
N PRO A 731 -21.03 -15.69 29.93
CA PRO A 731 -19.64 -15.35 30.15
C PRO A 731 -19.38 -13.93 29.62
N THR A 732 -18.84 -13.07 30.49
CA THR A 732 -18.18 -11.84 30.09
C THR A 732 -16.91 -12.22 29.33
N PRO A 733 -16.57 -11.57 28.21
CA PRO A 733 -15.29 -11.80 27.54
C PRO A 733 -14.15 -11.53 28.55
N PRO A 734 -13.12 -12.39 28.63
CA PRO A 734 -11.94 -12.06 29.41
C PRO A 734 -11.35 -10.75 28.89
N THR A 735 -10.96 -9.86 29.81
CA THR A 735 -10.14 -8.70 29.46
C THR A 735 -8.79 -9.24 29.03
N THR A 736 -8.49 -9.15 27.73
CA THR A 736 -7.17 -9.49 27.20
C THR A 736 -6.09 -8.77 28.02
N PRO A 737 -5.16 -9.49 28.66
CA PRO A 737 -3.97 -8.85 29.21
C PRO A 737 -3.25 -8.19 28.03
N THR A 738 -3.10 -6.86 28.10
CA THR A 738 -2.26 -6.13 27.15
C THR A 738 -0.82 -6.41 27.57
N PRO A 739 0.06 -6.91 26.69
CA PRO A 739 1.44 -7.22 27.06
C PRO A 739 2.11 -5.99 27.67
N ALA A 740 2.88 -6.19 28.74
CA ALA A 740 3.78 -5.16 29.22
C ALA A 740 4.80 -4.84 28.10
N PRO A 741 5.14 -3.56 27.88
CA PRO A 741 6.07 -3.19 26.82
C PRO A 741 7.45 -3.78 27.11
N ILE A 742 7.92 -4.60 26.18
CA ILE A 742 9.24 -5.23 26.20
C ILE A 742 10.32 -4.15 26.04
N PRO A 743 11.30 -4.01 26.95
CA PRO A 743 12.31 -2.96 26.88
C PRO A 743 13.38 -3.15 25.79
N PHE A 744 13.33 -4.25 25.03
CA PHE A 744 14.15 -4.45 23.83
C PHE A 744 13.28 -4.42 22.57
N ALA A 745 13.60 -3.49 21.66
CA ALA A 745 13.02 -3.52 20.32
C ALA A 745 13.82 -4.50 19.44
N GLU A 746 13.20 -5.09 18.42
CA GLU A 746 13.82 -5.99 17.40
C GLU A 746 15.12 -5.46 16.76
N THR A 747 15.49 -4.19 16.96
CA THR A 747 16.72 -3.58 16.41
C THR A 747 17.82 -3.32 17.43
N ASP A 748 17.69 -3.74 18.68
CA ASP A 748 18.73 -3.50 19.69
C ASP A 748 19.99 -4.38 19.52
N CYS A 749 20.08 -5.19 18.45
CA CYS A 749 21.32 -5.82 17.99
C CYS A 749 22.32 -4.79 17.39
N ILE A 750 22.47 -3.63 18.02
CA ILE A 750 23.36 -2.56 17.58
C ILE A 750 24.79 -2.90 18.00
N CYS A 751 25.49 -3.63 17.14
CA CYS A 751 26.96 -3.70 17.16
C CYS A 751 27.56 -2.30 16.94
N GLN A 752 27.73 -1.51 17.99
CA GLN A 752 28.67 -0.40 17.94
C GLN A 752 30.07 -0.94 18.20
N THR A 753 30.94 -0.77 17.19
CA THR A 753 32.38 -0.62 17.43
C THR A 753 32.63 0.71 18.15
N LEU A 754 32.16 0.83 19.39
CA LEU A 754 32.74 1.79 20.31
C LEU A 754 34.14 1.29 20.66
N PRO A 755 35.13 2.17 20.82
CA PRO A 755 36.43 1.76 21.32
C PRO A 755 36.20 1.12 22.70
N LEU A 756 36.41 -0.20 22.79
CA LEU A 756 36.33 -0.93 24.04
C LEU A 756 37.23 -0.23 25.07
N PRO A 757 36.77 0.00 26.31
CA PRO A 757 37.72 0.23 27.39
C PRO A 757 38.69 -0.96 27.41
N ASP A 758 39.98 -0.67 27.61
CA ASP A 758 41.04 -1.66 27.68
C ASP A 758 40.74 -2.66 28.81
N LEU A 759 40.14 -3.80 28.45
CA LEU A 759 39.76 -4.90 29.34
C LEU A 759 40.83 -5.99 29.33
N SER A 760 42.10 -5.59 29.38
CA SER A 760 43.23 -6.50 29.53
C SER A 760 43.27 -7.26 30.87
N GLU A 761 42.25 -7.13 31.73
CA GLU A 761 42.10 -7.89 32.99
C GLU A 761 40.93 -8.90 33.03
N LEU A 762 40.25 -9.21 31.93
CA LEU A 762 39.34 -10.36 31.91
C LEU A 762 40.02 -11.56 31.21
N ILE A 763 40.29 -12.59 32.00
CA ILE A 763 41.04 -13.78 31.60
C ILE A 763 40.39 -14.40 30.37
N HIS A 764 41.10 -14.33 29.25
CA HIS A 764 40.81 -15.10 28.04
C HIS A 764 41.01 -16.59 28.32
N ASP A 765 39.94 -17.37 28.29
CA ASP A 765 40.03 -18.77 27.87
C ASP A 765 39.37 -18.91 26.50
N ARG A 766 40.19 -19.19 25.47
CA ARG A 766 39.80 -19.22 24.07
C ARG A 766 39.11 -20.53 23.68
N THR A 767 38.09 -20.96 24.41
CA THR A 767 37.32 -22.13 23.97
C THR A 767 35.82 -22.11 24.27
N TYR A 768 35.33 -21.38 25.27
CA TYR A 768 33.90 -21.16 25.52
C TYR A 768 33.76 -19.87 26.35
N ASN A 769 33.07 -18.85 25.83
CA ASN A 769 32.75 -17.66 26.61
C ASN A 769 31.61 -18.00 27.58
N VAL A 770 31.93 -18.25 28.84
CA VAL A 770 30.94 -18.50 29.89
C VAL A 770 30.88 -17.27 30.80
N ILE A 771 29.74 -16.59 30.84
CA ILE A 771 29.48 -15.52 31.81
C ILE A 771 28.74 -16.14 33.00
N LEU A 772 29.45 -16.37 34.11
CA LEU A 772 28.85 -16.88 35.37
C LEU A 772 28.80 -15.77 36.42
N GLY A 773 27.60 -15.31 36.77
CA GLY A 773 27.37 -14.59 38.02
C GLY A 773 27.52 -15.54 39.21
N THR A 774 28.42 -15.26 40.16
CA THR A 774 28.52 -16.03 41.41
C THR A 774 27.91 -15.27 42.59
N PRO A 775 27.39 -15.94 43.63
CA PRO A 775 26.57 -15.30 44.66
C PRO A 775 27.33 -14.43 45.68
N GLU A 776 28.66 -14.31 45.59
CA GLU A 776 29.49 -13.73 46.67
C GLU A 776 30.59 -12.73 46.23
N ASP A 777 30.67 -12.33 44.96
CA ASP A 777 31.71 -11.39 44.49
C ASP A 777 31.14 -10.18 43.71
N ASP A 778 30.61 -9.21 44.45
CA ASP A 778 30.09 -7.90 43.98
C ASP A 778 31.19 -6.95 43.43
N ARG A 779 32.25 -7.45 42.80
CA ARG A 779 33.33 -6.60 42.25
C ARG A 779 33.84 -6.96 40.86
N ALA A 780 32.97 -7.53 40.02
CA ALA A 780 33.14 -7.51 38.57
C ALA A 780 31.78 -7.35 37.83
N MET A 781 31.14 -6.20 38.01
CA MET A 781 30.15 -5.49 37.17
C MET A 781 29.53 -4.42 38.09
N ASP A 782 29.37 -3.19 37.62
CA ASP A 782 29.20 -2.01 38.48
C ASP A 782 27.81 -1.84 39.16
N GLY A 783 27.04 -2.91 39.33
CA GLY A 783 25.65 -2.84 39.76
C GLY A 783 24.67 -2.48 38.63
N SER A 784 25.03 -2.75 37.37
CA SER A 784 24.17 -2.58 36.20
C SER A 784 23.39 -3.87 35.85
N PRO A 785 22.05 -3.82 35.64
CA PRO A 785 21.19 -4.96 35.30
C PRO A 785 21.27 -5.38 33.81
N LEU A 786 22.45 -5.32 33.19
CA LEU A 786 22.64 -5.50 31.73
C LEU A 786 23.63 -6.63 31.41
N GLY A 787 23.18 -7.65 30.67
CA GLY A 787 24.00 -8.73 30.11
C GLY A 787 24.13 -8.61 28.58
N TYR A 788 25.35 -8.69 28.05
CA TYR A 788 25.62 -8.63 26.60
C TYR A 788 26.47 -9.82 26.15
N GLY A 789 26.00 -10.57 25.16
CA GLY A 789 26.77 -11.55 24.40
C GLY A 789 27.72 -10.90 23.39
N THR A 790 28.40 -11.70 22.61
CA THR A 790 29.52 -11.34 21.73
C THR A 790 29.15 -11.57 20.26
N GLN A 791 30.11 -11.96 19.42
CA GLN A 791 29.84 -12.37 18.04
C GLN A 791 29.98 -13.87 17.83
N ASP A 792 30.27 -14.60 18.91
CA ASP A 792 30.47 -16.05 18.95
C ASP A 792 29.34 -16.65 19.80
N ASN A 793 29.08 -17.95 19.66
CA ASN A 793 28.11 -18.67 20.49
C ASN A 793 28.46 -18.54 21.99
N ASP A 794 27.55 -17.94 22.75
CA ASP A 794 27.73 -17.64 24.15
C ASP A 794 26.84 -18.50 25.06
N ILE A 795 27.27 -18.68 26.30
CA ILE A 795 26.42 -19.22 27.38
C ILE A 795 26.23 -18.11 28.40
N ILE A 796 25.02 -17.57 28.44
CA ILE A 796 24.61 -16.46 29.29
C ILE A 796 23.64 -16.98 30.35
N VAL A 797 23.99 -16.75 31.61
CA VAL A 797 23.12 -17.12 32.73
C VAL A 797 22.98 -15.91 33.65
N ALA A 798 21.74 -15.43 33.79
CA ALA A 798 21.43 -14.23 34.56
C ALA A 798 21.64 -14.43 36.07
N ASN A 799 21.51 -13.33 36.82
CA ASN A 799 21.78 -13.31 38.25
C ASN A 799 20.50 -13.60 39.05
N LEU A 800 20.32 -12.97 40.22
CA LEU A 800 19.07 -13.03 40.96
C LEU A 800 18.48 -11.61 40.94
N GLY A 801 17.49 -11.37 40.10
CA GLY A 801 16.86 -10.05 39.93
C GLY A 801 16.17 -9.96 38.57
N GLU A 802 15.52 -8.83 38.29
CA GLU A 802 15.02 -8.51 36.94
C GLU A 802 16.20 -8.12 36.05
N ASP A 803 16.49 -8.94 35.04
CA ASP A 803 17.65 -8.80 34.17
C ASP A 803 17.26 -8.41 32.74
N SER A 804 18.19 -7.79 32.02
CA SER A 804 18.02 -7.30 30.67
C SER A 804 19.19 -7.81 29.82
N ILE A 805 18.92 -8.81 28.97
CA ILE A 805 19.92 -9.63 28.27
C ILE A 805 19.81 -9.50 26.75
N LEU A 806 20.96 -9.35 26.07
CA LEU A 806 21.09 -9.33 24.62
C LEU A 806 22.14 -10.35 24.14
N GLY A 807 21.75 -11.33 23.32
CA GLY A 807 22.63 -12.39 22.76
C GLY A 807 23.65 -11.87 21.74
N ASN A 808 23.25 -10.91 20.90
CA ASN A 808 24.03 -10.33 19.79
C ASN A 808 24.19 -11.25 18.57
N TRP A 809 25.38 -11.78 18.27
CA TRP A 809 25.56 -12.72 17.15
C TRP A 809 26.13 -14.01 17.70
N GLY A 810 25.57 -15.15 17.31
CA GLY A 810 25.99 -16.46 17.79
C GLY A 810 24.77 -17.37 17.87
N GLU A 811 24.98 -18.67 17.95
CA GLU A 811 23.90 -19.57 18.43
C GLU A 811 24.06 -19.66 19.95
N ASP A 812 23.29 -18.87 20.67
CA ASP A 812 23.47 -18.61 22.10
C ASP A 812 22.60 -19.52 22.97
N PHE A 813 23.06 -19.74 24.21
CA PHE A 813 22.26 -20.36 25.27
C PHE A 813 22.04 -19.32 26.37
N ILE A 814 20.80 -18.91 26.59
CA ILE A 814 20.44 -17.85 27.53
C ILE A 814 19.44 -18.37 28.57
N ASN A 815 19.70 -18.09 29.85
CA ASN A 815 18.81 -18.45 30.96
C ASN A 815 18.60 -17.26 31.92
N GLY A 816 17.35 -16.78 32.05
CA GLY A 816 16.94 -15.65 32.89
C GLY A 816 16.87 -15.98 34.40
N ARG A 817 16.47 -17.21 34.72
CA ARG A 817 16.36 -17.78 36.07
C ARG A 817 15.12 -17.36 36.86
N GLU A 818 15.20 -16.33 37.68
CA GLU A 818 14.10 -15.93 38.57
C GLU A 818 13.90 -14.42 38.44
N ASN A 819 12.65 -13.97 38.67
CA ASN A 819 12.12 -12.62 38.46
C ASN A 819 11.85 -12.30 36.98
N ASN A 820 11.27 -11.13 36.73
CA ASN A 820 10.79 -10.73 35.42
C ASN A 820 11.95 -10.23 34.56
N ASP A 821 12.34 -11.04 33.60
CA ASP A 821 13.49 -10.78 32.74
C ASP A 821 13.07 -10.26 31.38
N THR A 822 13.99 -9.55 30.74
CA THR A 822 13.89 -9.23 29.31
C THR A 822 15.07 -9.87 28.59
N ILE A 823 14.80 -10.64 27.54
CA ILE A 823 15.82 -11.39 26.81
C ILE A 823 15.59 -11.24 25.30
N ASN A 824 16.66 -10.99 24.54
CA ASN A 824 16.64 -10.94 23.09
C ASN A 824 17.83 -11.74 22.51
N GLY A 825 17.55 -12.81 21.75
CA GLY A 825 18.54 -13.70 21.13
C GLY A 825 19.32 -13.03 19.99
N CYS A 826 18.65 -12.14 19.25
CA CYS A 826 19.19 -11.33 18.16
C CYS A 826 19.37 -12.05 16.81
N GLN A 827 20.49 -12.71 16.57
CA GLN A 827 20.85 -13.23 15.25
C GLN A 827 21.32 -14.67 15.35
N LEU A 828 20.88 -15.51 14.41
CA LEU A 828 21.15 -16.96 14.37
C LEU A 828 20.28 -17.69 15.40
N SER A 829 20.33 -19.03 15.33
CA SER A 829 19.46 -19.91 16.11
C SER A 829 19.87 -19.97 17.58
N ASP A 830 19.01 -19.48 18.46
CA ASP A 830 19.25 -19.37 19.89
C ASP A 830 18.41 -20.35 20.72
N PHE A 831 18.90 -20.65 21.92
CA PHE A 831 18.13 -21.30 22.98
C PHE A 831 17.90 -20.32 24.13
N ILE A 832 16.64 -20.00 24.42
CA ILE A 832 16.26 -19.05 25.46
C ILE A 832 15.34 -19.72 26.47
N ASP A 833 15.66 -19.60 27.76
CA ASP A 833 14.82 -20.01 28.88
C ASP A 833 14.61 -18.82 29.82
N GLY A 834 13.40 -18.26 29.87
CA GLY A 834 13.03 -17.13 30.74
C GLY A 834 13.22 -17.49 32.20
N GLY A 835 12.59 -18.58 32.62
CA GLY A 835 12.82 -19.20 33.92
C GLY A 835 11.59 -19.05 34.82
N LYS A 836 11.64 -18.20 35.83
CA LYS A 836 10.50 -17.90 36.69
C LYS A 836 10.29 -16.41 36.74
N GLY A 837 9.08 -15.94 36.53
CA GLY A 837 8.80 -14.52 36.46
C GLY A 837 7.88 -14.28 35.28
N ASN A 838 7.40 -13.07 35.14
CA ASN A 838 6.68 -12.66 33.94
C ASN A 838 7.71 -12.09 32.99
N ASP A 839 8.24 -12.94 32.13
CA ASP A 839 9.39 -12.68 31.28
C ASP A 839 8.99 -12.16 29.92
N SER A 840 9.94 -11.52 29.26
CA SER A 840 9.73 -10.96 27.94
C SER A 840 10.85 -11.36 26.99
N LEU A 841 10.52 -12.27 26.08
CA LEU A 841 11.47 -13.08 25.33
C LEU A 841 11.30 -12.81 23.82
N LEU A 842 12.41 -12.48 23.16
CA LEU A 842 12.50 -12.32 21.71
C LEU A 842 13.52 -13.31 21.15
N GLY A 843 13.11 -14.15 20.19
CA GLY A 843 14.00 -15.05 19.46
C GLY A 843 14.98 -14.27 18.60
N GLY A 844 14.46 -13.65 17.55
CA GLY A 844 15.22 -12.71 16.73
C GLY A 844 15.24 -13.14 15.29
N LYS A 845 16.33 -13.75 14.83
CA LYS A 845 16.43 -14.23 13.45
C LYS A 845 16.94 -15.65 13.40
N GLU A 846 16.50 -16.37 12.37
CA GLU A 846 16.73 -17.81 12.21
C GLU A 846 15.89 -18.60 13.22
N ASN A 847 16.08 -19.93 13.30
CA ASN A 847 15.14 -20.80 14.01
C ASN A 847 15.50 -20.89 15.50
N ASP A 848 14.67 -20.35 16.37
CA ASP A 848 14.92 -20.26 17.80
C ASP A 848 14.11 -21.27 18.61
N LEU A 849 14.64 -21.66 19.78
CA LEU A 849 13.92 -22.45 20.78
C LEU A 849 13.74 -21.63 22.06
N ILE A 850 12.51 -21.24 22.35
CA ILE A 850 12.18 -20.34 23.46
C ILE A 850 11.24 -21.00 24.45
N LEU A 851 11.58 -20.94 25.73
CA LEU A 851 10.80 -21.43 26.86
C LEU A 851 10.51 -20.26 27.81
N GLY A 852 9.24 -19.90 28.02
CA GLY A 852 8.85 -18.94 29.07
C GLY A 852 9.04 -19.51 30.47
N SER A 853 8.65 -20.78 30.63
CA SER A 853 8.78 -21.61 31.83
C SER A 853 7.71 -21.33 32.90
N LYS A 854 7.86 -20.39 33.82
CA LYS A 854 6.86 -20.15 34.90
C LYS A 854 6.55 -18.67 35.03
N GLY A 855 5.31 -18.28 34.82
CA GLY A 855 4.81 -16.92 35.03
C GLY A 855 4.05 -16.44 33.79
N ASP A 856 3.47 -15.24 33.83
CA ASP A 856 2.72 -14.74 32.68
C ASP A 856 3.71 -14.11 31.67
N ASP A 857 4.17 -14.91 30.72
CA ASP A 857 5.27 -14.58 29.81
C ASP A 857 4.78 -13.93 28.51
N THR A 858 5.64 -13.14 27.89
CA THR A 858 5.45 -12.58 26.55
C THR A 858 6.56 -13.07 25.63
N ILE A 859 6.22 -13.92 24.67
CA ILE A 859 7.17 -14.60 23.78
C ILE A 859 6.90 -14.21 22.32
N LEU A 860 7.94 -13.73 21.63
CA LEU A 860 7.92 -13.40 20.20
C LEU A 860 9.04 -14.18 19.47
N GLY A 861 8.68 -15.03 18.50
CA GLY A 861 9.64 -15.75 17.64
C GLY A 861 10.41 -14.80 16.72
N ASN A 862 9.66 -13.95 16.01
CA ASN A 862 10.13 -13.00 14.99
C ASN A 862 10.44 -13.71 13.64
N LEU A 863 11.69 -13.70 13.17
CA LEU A 863 12.03 -14.24 11.85
C LEU A 863 12.60 -15.66 11.97
N GLY A 864 11.88 -16.70 11.59
CA GLY A 864 12.43 -18.05 11.71
C GLY A 864 11.36 -19.11 11.73
N ASN A 865 11.75 -20.39 11.63
CA ASN A 865 10.83 -21.47 11.98
C ASN A 865 11.05 -21.80 13.46
N ASP A 866 10.38 -21.07 14.33
CA ASP A 866 10.64 -21.06 15.75
C ASP A 866 9.88 -22.15 16.48
N THR A 867 10.38 -22.52 17.65
CA THR A 867 9.70 -23.41 18.60
C THR A 867 9.53 -22.69 19.92
N LEU A 868 8.28 -22.39 20.28
CA LEU A 868 7.92 -21.61 21.46
C LEU A 868 7.10 -22.47 22.43
N CYS A 869 7.42 -22.49 23.73
CA CYS A 869 6.48 -22.91 24.78
C CYS A 869 6.32 -21.80 25.82
N GLY A 870 5.07 -21.49 26.15
CA GLY A 870 4.68 -20.50 27.16
C GLY A 870 5.15 -20.97 28.53
N GLY A 871 4.50 -22.01 29.04
CA GLY A 871 4.95 -22.69 30.24
C GLY A 871 3.80 -22.92 31.21
N GLU A 872 4.00 -22.59 32.48
CA GLU A 872 2.91 -22.45 33.44
C GLU A 872 2.49 -20.99 33.50
N ASN A 873 1.19 -20.73 33.68
CA ASN A 873 0.53 -19.41 33.80
C ASN A 873 0.06 -18.82 32.46
N ASP A 874 -0.57 -17.63 32.49
CA ASP A 874 -1.34 -17.13 31.34
C ASP A 874 -0.41 -16.37 30.39
N ASP A 875 -0.07 -16.97 29.25
CA ASP A 875 0.99 -16.47 28.38
C ASP A 875 0.49 -15.75 27.12
N TYR A 876 1.34 -14.89 26.58
CA TYR A 876 1.17 -14.28 25.25
C TYR A 876 2.27 -14.79 24.31
N LEU A 877 1.88 -15.51 23.26
CA LEU A 877 2.81 -16.09 22.30
C LEU A 877 2.52 -15.62 20.87
N ARG A 878 3.59 -15.33 20.12
CA ARG A 878 3.52 -15.02 18.69
C ARG A 878 4.69 -15.60 17.91
N GLY A 879 4.40 -16.33 16.84
CA GLY A 879 5.40 -16.89 15.92
C GLY A 879 6.04 -15.83 15.03
N ASP A 880 5.20 -14.96 14.44
CA ASP A 880 5.56 -13.89 13.49
C ASP A 880 5.83 -14.38 12.05
N GLU A 881 7.06 -14.48 11.54
CA GLU A 881 7.32 -14.85 10.13
C GLU A 881 7.89 -16.26 10.00
N SER A 882 7.39 -17.03 9.03
CA SER A 882 7.77 -18.42 8.67
C SER A 882 6.95 -19.47 9.41
N LYS A 883 7.43 -20.73 9.52
CA LYS A 883 6.60 -21.85 9.99
C LYS A 883 6.91 -22.21 11.42
N ASP A 884 6.04 -21.83 12.32
CA ASP A 884 6.30 -21.94 13.75
C ASP A 884 5.59 -23.13 14.40
N LEU A 885 6.19 -23.61 15.48
CA LEU A 885 5.59 -24.54 16.43
C LEU A 885 5.40 -23.84 17.77
N ILE A 886 4.16 -23.59 18.14
CA ILE A 886 3.82 -22.82 19.34
C ILE A 886 2.95 -23.68 20.27
N ASP A 887 3.35 -23.80 21.53
CA ASP A 887 2.64 -24.54 22.58
C ASP A 887 2.41 -23.63 23.81
N GLY A 888 1.16 -23.29 24.13
CA GLY A 888 0.82 -22.49 25.31
C GLY A 888 1.13 -23.22 26.62
N CYS A 889 1.08 -24.56 26.61
CA CYS A 889 1.39 -25.41 27.74
C CYS A 889 0.27 -25.36 28.83
N GLU A 890 0.47 -24.81 30.03
CA GLU A 890 -0.56 -24.70 31.10
C GLU A 890 -0.91 -23.23 31.38
N GLY A 891 -2.12 -22.77 31.07
CA GLY A 891 -2.48 -21.35 31.21
C GLY A 891 -3.77 -20.99 30.50
N GLU A 892 -4.33 -19.80 30.72
CA GLU A 892 -5.26 -19.20 29.75
C GLU A 892 -4.45 -18.39 28.72
N ASP A 893 -4.01 -19.06 27.67
CA ASP A 893 -2.99 -18.51 26.77
C ASP A 893 -3.58 -17.76 25.59
N THR A 894 -2.86 -16.76 25.09
CA THR A 894 -3.19 -16.07 23.84
C THR A 894 -2.09 -16.32 22.81
N ILE A 895 -2.45 -17.01 21.73
CA ILE A 895 -1.52 -17.53 20.73
C ILE A 895 -1.84 -17.02 19.33
N TYR A 896 -0.83 -16.43 18.69
CA TYR A 896 -0.87 -15.98 17.31
C TYR A 896 0.20 -16.69 16.46
N GLY A 897 -0.19 -17.29 15.34
CA GLY A 897 0.74 -17.95 14.41
C GLY A 897 1.62 -16.92 13.72
N GLY A 898 1.05 -16.24 12.73
CA GLY A 898 1.71 -15.12 12.07
C GLY A 898 1.55 -15.21 10.56
N GLU A 899 2.65 -15.10 9.83
CA GLU A 899 2.73 -15.42 8.41
C GLU A 899 3.04 -16.91 8.19
N ASP A 900 2.82 -17.42 6.97
CA ASP A 900 3.10 -18.82 6.62
C ASP A 900 2.30 -19.88 7.43
N ASN A 901 2.80 -21.12 7.53
CA ASN A 901 2.01 -22.28 7.93
C ASN A 901 2.47 -22.82 9.29
N ASP A 902 1.70 -22.52 10.32
CA ASP A 902 2.05 -22.75 11.72
C ASP A 902 1.30 -23.93 12.34
N THR A 903 1.84 -24.41 13.47
CA THR A 903 1.17 -25.35 14.37
C THR A 903 1.03 -24.72 15.74
N LEU A 904 -0.21 -24.47 16.16
CA LEU A 904 -0.56 -23.86 17.44
C LEU A 904 -1.25 -24.90 18.34
N ILE A 905 -0.78 -25.01 19.57
CA ILE A 905 -1.30 -25.86 20.63
C ILE A 905 -1.62 -24.94 21.81
N GLY A 906 -2.89 -24.83 22.20
CA GLY A 906 -3.33 -24.06 23.38
C GLY A 906 -2.81 -24.70 24.65
N GLY A 907 -3.24 -25.95 24.88
CA GLY A 907 -2.73 -26.75 25.99
C GLY A 907 -3.80 -26.95 27.05
N SER A 908 -3.53 -26.57 28.30
CA SER A 908 -4.49 -26.69 29.39
C SER A 908 -4.93 -25.33 29.89
N GLY A 909 -6.21 -25.00 29.72
CA GLY A 909 -6.83 -23.75 30.16
C GLY A 909 -7.78 -23.26 29.08
N ASN A 910 -8.25 -22.01 29.19
CA ASN A 910 -9.20 -21.45 28.21
C ASN A 910 -8.43 -20.57 27.23
N ASP A 911 -8.01 -21.16 26.12
CA ASP A 911 -7.00 -20.52 25.26
C ASP A 911 -7.64 -19.73 24.13
N VAL A 912 -6.94 -18.72 23.62
CA VAL A 912 -7.31 -17.93 22.44
C VAL A 912 -6.30 -18.19 21.34
N LEU A 913 -6.73 -18.83 20.25
CA LEU A 913 -5.84 -19.20 19.14
C LEU A 913 -6.25 -18.48 17.85
N SER A 914 -5.28 -17.84 17.19
CA SER A 914 -5.42 -17.27 15.85
C SER A 914 -4.24 -17.71 15.00
N GLY A 915 -4.50 -18.51 13.96
CA GLY A 915 -3.44 -18.92 13.03
C GLY A 915 -2.92 -17.75 12.17
N ASP A 916 -3.63 -16.63 12.12
CA ASP A 916 -3.31 -15.51 11.22
C ASP A 916 -3.18 -16.00 9.77
N LEU A 917 -2.19 -15.54 8.97
CA LEU A 917 -2.08 -15.88 7.55
C LEU A 917 -1.70 -17.37 7.34
N GLY A 918 -1.81 -17.84 6.10
CA GLY A 918 -1.35 -19.18 5.70
C GLY A 918 -2.25 -20.36 6.10
N GLU A 919 -1.71 -21.57 5.98
CA GLU A 919 -2.43 -22.82 6.27
C GLU A 919 -1.99 -23.44 7.59
N ASN A 920 -2.73 -23.17 8.66
CA ASN A 920 -2.30 -23.50 10.03
C ASN A 920 -3.07 -24.67 10.63
N LEU A 921 -2.42 -25.36 11.57
CA LEU A 921 -3.02 -26.39 12.42
C LEU A 921 -3.23 -25.81 13.83
N LEU A 922 -4.48 -25.79 14.29
CA LEU A 922 -4.86 -25.29 15.61
C LEU A 922 -5.42 -26.43 16.46
N ILE A 923 -4.88 -26.57 17.67
CA ILE A 923 -5.28 -27.56 18.67
C ILE A 923 -5.57 -26.78 19.96
N GLY A 924 -6.84 -26.73 20.40
CA GLY A 924 -7.21 -26.01 21.62
C GLY A 924 -6.70 -26.73 22.87
N GLY A 925 -6.88 -28.05 22.91
CA GLY A 925 -6.49 -28.85 24.04
C GLY A 925 -7.62 -28.99 25.06
N SER A 926 -7.35 -28.65 26.31
CA SER A 926 -8.27 -28.85 27.42
C SER A 926 -8.71 -27.55 28.07
N GLY A 927 -9.93 -27.13 27.75
CA GLY A 927 -10.65 -26.10 28.47
C GLY A 927 -11.83 -25.66 27.63
N ASN A 928 -12.11 -24.36 27.61
CA ASN A 928 -13.07 -23.75 26.70
C ASN A 928 -12.31 -22.79 25.80
N ASP A 929 -11.95 -23.27 24.62
CA ASP A 929 -10.99 -22.54 23.78
C ASP A 929 -11.71 -21.67 22.75
N LEU A 930 -11.08 -20.57 22.36
CA LEU A 930 -11.58 -19.61 21.38
C LEU A 930 -10.71 -19.62 20.13
N PHE A 931 -11.27 -20.10 19.01
CA PHE A 931 -10.62 -20.06 17.71
C PHE A 931 -11.04 -18.80 16.94
N ILE A 932 -10.09 -17.94 16.59
CA ILE A 932 -10.34 -16.71 15.83
C ILE A 932 -10.10 -16.97 14.34
N LEU A 933 -11.13 -16.72 13.52
CA LEU A 933 -11.07 -16.88 12.07
C LEU A 933 -11.14 -15.52 11.35
N LYS A 934 -10.31 -15.33 10.33
CA LYS A 934 -10.28 -14.13 9.47
C LYS A 934 -10.59 -14.52 8.03
N GLY A 935 -11.22 -13.64 7.27
CA GLY A 935 -11.71 -13.94 5.92
C GLY A 935 -10.62 -14.05 4.85
N ASP A 936 -9.46 -13.45 5.09
CA ASP A 936 -8.33 -13.31 4.17
C ASP A 936 -7.02 -13.94 4.68
N SER A 937 -7.08 -14.72 5.77
CA SER A 937 -5.89 -15.24 6.44
C SER A 937 -5.50 -16.66 6.06
N GLY A 938 -5.86 -17.12 4.87
CA GLY A 938 -5.59 -18.51 4.45
C GLY A 938 -6.52 -19.54 5.13
N PHE A 939 -6.14 -20.82 5.07
CA PHE A 939 -7.03 -21.95 5.42
C PHE A 939 -6.61 -22.62 6.72
N GLN A 940 -7.51 -22.65 7.70
CA GLN A 940 -7.21 -23.13 9.06
C GLN A 940 -7.72 -24.56 9.28
N ILE A 941 -6.96 -25.41 9.96
CA ILE A 941 -7.38 -26.75 10.39
C ILE A 941 -7.52 -26.76 11.90
N ILE A 942 -8.74 -26.94 12.40
CA ILE A 942 -9.02 -27.08 13.83
C ILE A 942 -9.16 -28.57 14.16
N ALA A 943 -8.26 -29.08 14.99
CA ALA A 943 -8.07 -30.53 15.13
C ALA A 943 -9.00 -31.20 16.16
N ASP A 944 -9.40 -30.49 17.22
CA ASP A 944 -10.00 -31.08 18.42
C ASP A 944 -11.21 -30.34 19.01
N PHE A 945 -11.84 -29.46 18.22
CA PHE A 945 -12.99 -28.66 18.63
C PHE A 945 -14.10 -29.47 19.34
N GLN A 946 -14.49 -29.03 20.53
CA GLN A 946 -15.51 -29.61 21.40
C GLN A 946 -16.74 -28.69 21.49
N GLU A 947 -17.85 -29.11 20.86
CA GLU A 947 -19.12 -28.38 20.94
C GLU A 947 -19.59 -28.17 22.40
N GLY A 948 -19.96 -26.94 22.72
CA GLY A 948 -20.48 -26.57 24.05
C GLY A 948 -19.41 -26.29 25.09
N LYS A 949 -18.13 -26.42 24.72
CA LYS A 949 -16.99 -25.87 25.46
C LYS A 949 -16.31 -24.80 24.63
N ASP A 950 -15.92 -25.14 23.41
CA ASP A 950 -15.13 -24.26 22.56
C ASP A 950 -16.03 -23.31 21.77
N ALA A 951 -15.45 -22.16 21.42
CA ALA A 951 -16.10 -21.07 20.72
C ALA A 951 -15.31 -20.64 19.49
N ILE A 952 -16.01 -20.00 18.57
CA ILE A 952 -15.46 -19.46 17.34
C ILE A 952 -15.74 -17.97 17.32
N ALA A 953 -14.72 -17.17 17.04
CA ALA A 953 -14.87 -15.74 16.79
C ALA A 953 -14.50 -15.40 15.35
N PHE A 954 -15.15 -14.38 14.81
CA PHE A 954 -14.71 -13.76 13.56
C PHE A 954 -14.04 -12.43 13.84
N PHE A 955 -12.92 -12.18 13.17
CA PHE A 955 -12.28 -10.87 13.21
C PHE A 955 -13.18 -9.82 12.52
N PRO A 956 -13.17 -8.55 12.97
CA PRO A 956 -14.01 -7.50 12.39
C PRO A 956 -13.92 -7.42 10.87
N GLY A 957 -15.07 -7.53 10.19
CA GLY A 957 -15.17 -7.58 8.72
C GLY A 957 -15.73 -8.90 8.18
N LEU A 958 -15.79 -9.96 9.01
CA LEU A 958 -16.47 -11.21 8.70
C LEU A 958 -17.56 -11.48 9.75
N SER A 959 -18.75 -11.91 9.31
CA SER A 959 -19.85 -12.28 10.21
C SER A 959 -20.40 -13.66 9.90
N PHE A 960 -21.18 -14.21 10.84
CA PHE A 960 -21.90 -15.47 10.63
C PHE A 960 -22.82 -15.46 9.39
N LEU A 961 -23.31 -14.28 8.97
CA LEU A 961 -24.15 -14.17 7.77
C LEU A 961 -23.35 -14.36 6.48
N ASP A 962 -22.05 -14.08 6.51
CA ASP A 962 -21.15 -14.10 5.37
C ASP A 962 -20.56 -15.49 5.12
N VAL A 963 -20.81 -16.45 6.00
CA VAL A 963 -20.29 -17.81 5.90
C VAL A 963 -21.40 -18.87 5.75
N GLU A 964 -21.02 -20.02 5.22
CA GLU A 964 -21.83 -21.23 5.15
C GLU A 964 -21.04 -22.40 5.74
N ILE A 965 -21.74 -23.24 6.53
CA ILE A 965 -21.19 -24.43 7.16
C ILE A 965 -21.50 -25.61 6.25
N VAL A 966 -20.46 -26.27 5.74
CA VAL A 966 -20.57 -27.30 4.71
C VAL A 966 -19.94 -28.59 5.21
N PRO A 967 -20.66 -29.74 5.18
CA PRO A 967 -20.06 -31.02 5.51
C PRO A 967 -18.99 -31.41 4.49
N ASN A 968 -17.81 -31.84 4.96
CA ASN A 968 -16.72 -32.36 4.15
C ASN A 968 -16.30 -33.76 4.63
N GLY A 969 -17.06 -34.79 4.22
CA GLY A 969 -16.83 -36.15 4.69
C GLY A 969 -17.18 -36.33 6.17
N LYS A 970 -16.17 -36.59 7.02
CA LYS A 970 -16.32 -36.61 8.49
C LYS A 970 -15.97 -35.26 9.14
N ASN A 971 -15.46 -34.32 8.35
CA ASN A 971 -15.06 -32.99 8.79
C ASN A 971 -16.16 -31.99 8.46
N THR A 972 -16.03 -30.78 9.00
CA THR A 972 -16.91 -29.65 8.68
C THR A 972 -16.07 -28.49 8.19
N ALA A 973 -16.43 -27.91 7.04
CA ALA A 973 -15.78 -26.72 6.52
C ALA A 973 -16.64 -25.48 6.75
N ILE A 974 -16.01 -24.37 7.13
CA ILE A 974 -16.61 -23.03 7.07
C ILE A 974 -16.15 -22.39 5.77
N GLN A 975 -17.10 -22.00 4.91
CA GLN A 975 -16.86 -21.40 3.61
C GLN A 975 -17.46 -20.00 3.53
N ILE A 976 -16.86 -19.12 2.74
CA ILE A 976 -17.46 -17.82 2.44
C ILE A 976 -18.69 -18.04 1.55
N ARG A 977 -19.82 -17.49 1.96
CA ARG A 977 -21.11 -17.64 1.28
C ARG A 977 -21.03 -17.07 -0.14
N GLY A 978 -21.38 -17.90 -1.13
CA GLY A 978 -21.28 -17.52 -2.55
C GLY A 978 -19.89 -17.69 -3.16
N SER A 979 -18.91 -18.16 -2.38
CA SER A 979 -17.59 -18.61 -2.81
C SER A 979 -17.47 -20.13 -2.72
N GLN A 980 -16.40 -20.70 -3.30
CA GLN A 980 -15.96 -22.09 -3.01
C GLN A 980 -14.76 -22.13 -2.07
N VAL A 981 -14.36 -20.99 -1.52
CA VAL A 981 -13.20 -20.87 -0.63
C VAL A 981 -13.63 -21.23 0.80
N ALA A 982 -13.01 -22.28 1.33
CA ALA A 982 -13.05 -22.61 2.76
C ALA A 982 -12.00 -21.77 3.50
N ILE A 983 -12.39 -21.25 4.65
CA ILE A 983 -11.48 -20.51 5.56
C ILE A 983 -11.05 -21.36 6.74
N ALA A 984 -11.83 -22.39 7.07
CA ALA A 984 -11.51 -23.32 8.13
C ALA A 984 -12.10 -24.71 7.88
N GLU A 985 -11.43 -25.75 8.36
CA GLU A 985 -11.94 -27.11 8.47
C GLU A 985 -11.79 -27.65 9.91
N PHE A 986 -12.88 -28.19 10.44
CA PHE A 986 -12.98 -28.82 11.74
C PHE A 986 -12.88 -30.33 11.56
N TRP A 987 -11.80 -30.90 12.05
CA TRP A 987 -11.47 -32.31 11.88
C TRP A 987 -12.37 -33.21 12.72
N GLN A 988 -13.02 -34.20 12.09
CA GLN A 988 -13.94 -35.15 12.75
C GLN A 988 -15.12 -34.51 13.50
N VAL A 989 -15.47 -33.26 13.20
CA VAL A 989 -16.67 -32.60 13.73
C VAL A 989 -17.80 -32.69 12.71
N ASP A 990 -18.97 -33.16 13.13
CA ASP A 990 -20.16 -33.20 12.28
C ASP A 990 -20.76 -31.79 12.13
N SER A 991 -21.14 -31.43 10.90
CA SER A 991 -21.63 -30.07 10.58
C SER A 991 -22.88 -29.65 11.33
N SER A 992 -23.63 -30.60 11.91
CA SER A 992 -24.76 -30.30 12.77
C SER A 992 -24.40 -29.76 14.16
N LEU A 993 -23.14 -29.91 14.58
CA LEU A 993 -22.60 -29.47 15.86
C LEU A 993 -21.98 -28.07 15.81
N ILE A 994 -21.89 -27.46 14.62
CA ILE A 994 -21.46 -26.08 14.45
C ILE A 994 -22.67 -25.24 14.02
N ASN A 995 -23.12 -24.36 14.90
CA ASN A 995 -24.26 -23.49 14.70
C ASN A 995 -24.01 -22.11 15.32
N SER A 996 -24.97 -21.20 15.22
CA SER A 996 -24.82 -19.81 15.70
C SER A 996 -24.42 -19.69 17.18
N ASP A 997 -24.74 -20.68 18.01
CA ASP A 997 -24.44 -20.65 19.44
C ASP A 997 -22.96 -20.92 19.75
N ASN A 998 -22.22 -21.48 18.78
CA ASN A 998 -20.77 -21.63 18.86
C ASN A 998 -20.02 -20.33 18.52
N PHE A 999 -20.71 -19.32 17.97
CA PHE A 999 -20.07 -18.06 17.55
C PHE A 999 -20.22 -16.98 18.60
N VAL A 1000 -19.10 -16.36 18.97
CA VAL A 1000 -19.05 -15.21 19.88
C VAL A 1000 -18.63 -13.95 19.13
N PHE A 1001 -19.13 -12.80 19.56
CA PHE A 1001 -18.74 -11.50 19.03
C PHE A 1001 -17.56 -10.95 19.85
N LEU A 1002 -16.47 -10.61 19.16
CA LEU A 1002 -15.33 -9.88 19.72
C LEU A 1002 -15.68 -8.40 19.97
#